data_AF-K0T4M9-F1
#
_entry.id   AF-K0T4M9-F1
#
_cell.length_a   1.000
_cell.length_b   1.000
_cell.length_c   1.000
_cell.angle_alpha   90.00
_cell.angle_beta   90.00
_cell.angle_gamma   90.00
#
_symmetry.space_group_name_H-M   'P 1'
#
loop_
_entity.id
_entity.type
_entity.pdbx_description
1 polymer ?
#
loop_
_entity_poly.entity_id
_entity_poly.type
_entity_poly.pdbx_seq_one_letter_code
_entity_poly.pdbx_strand_id
1 'polypeptide(L)'
;MVAEGIAPSAISAFESTFKSLVSGATGIIPESTISPVPELVHTDSLSIEPDSELLASTVVLKLNGGLGTGMGLDKAKSLLKVKNDETFLDLTAKQVMCMRKEFGQNVKFMLMNSFSTSDDTLEFFRTKYPNLAAEEGLEMMQNKVPKIDAKTFEPATCETDPSNEWCPPGHGDLYAALIGSGRLAALLKGGFKYMFVSNSDNLGATLDLKILTHFATTDASFMMECCERTENDKKGGHLAIRNEDKHLILRESAMCADEDEKDFQDITKHKFFNTNNLWIRLDKLQEIVDKCGGFIPLPMIKNNKTVDPKDDSSQKVVQLETAMGAAIECFEGASAVIVPRTRFAPVKKCNDLLLLRSDAYIITEDFRPVLNPACGGKAPVISLDSKKFKMVQALEEATSEGVPSLVGCERLTVKGKIRMGRSTRFIGAVSITNTSDEAKYVSGKIEDAELDVSNDVGLGPLKPSVVNSAPIAGQKPGTSGLRKKTKEFMTENYLNNFVQSVFDAVIAGGTNVSDGTLVIGGDGRYFNPEAIQTIIKMGVANGVKRFWIGENGLLSTPAVSAIIRERGPVWQKAFGAFILTASHNPGGPDEDFGIKYNTQNGGPAPEYLMQATHANTGTIKSYKICKDMPDVDISKVGTTEIAADDGSSSVVVDVIPSTESHVALLKTIFDFDAIKALLEREDFTMIYDSMHGVNGPFAKSVFVDEFGQPESVLSNHIPKDDFNGAHADPNLTYAKELVATMGLDRKGNKIDVSGPIPSFGAAADGDGDRNMILGTQFFATPSDSLAVIVANANSIPFFSSQGGLKAVARSMPTSGAVDLVAKDLNLDFFETPTGWKFFGNLMDSKAVFKGKDYTPFICGEESFGTGSDHVREKDGIWAVLAWLNILAAKNPDASKPLVTVEDIVKEHWGKYGRNYYCRWDFEGMDKTGANAMMDKMRSDAAANTGRKVGSYTISTADDFKYTDPVDGSVAQKQGVRFLMSDGSRVIFRLSGTAGSGATVRMYIEQYEQEKLDMPVAVALEELTKIALELCDIKTFCGTETPTVIT
;
A
#
# COMPACT_ATOMS: atom_id res chain seq x y z
N MET A 1 16.19 -19.09 -28.59
CA MET A 1 16.82 -17.75 -28.52
C MET A 1 16.34 -16.85 -29.66
N VAL A 2 16.49 -17.22 -30.94
CA VAL A 2 15.98 -16.42 -32.08
C VAL A 2 14.48 -16.14 -31.97
N ALA A 3 13.67 -17.17 -31.65
CA ALA A 3 12.22 -17.02 -31.45
C ALA A 3 11.85 -16.06 -30.30
N GLU A 4 12.74 -15.88 -29.32
CA GLU A 4 12.56 -14.99 -28.17
C GLU A 4 13.10 -13.57 -28.44
N GLY A 5 13.54 -13.27 -29.68
CA GLY A 5 14.06 -11.96 -30.05
C GLY A 5 15.41 -11.61 -29.42
N ILE A 6 16.18 -12.60 -28.94
CA ILE A 6 17.50 -12.36 -28.34
C ILE A 6 18.49 -11.84 -29.40
N ALA A 7 19.29 -10.84 -29.03
CA ALA A 7 20.21 -10.18 -29.95
C ALA A 7 21.28 -11.13 -30.52
N PRO A 8 21.73 -10.92 -31.79
CA PRO A 8 22.76 -11.76 -32.41
C PRO A 8 24.05 -11.86 -31.60
N SER A 9 24.51 -10.77 -30.98
CA SER A 9 25.71 -10.75 -30.12
C SER A 9 25.62 -11.75 -28.96
N ALA A 10 24.46 -11.83 -28.31
CA ALA A 10 24.21 -12.75 -27.20
C ALA A 10 24.04 -14.21 -27.68
N ILE A 11 23.44 -14.41 -28.86
CA ILE A 11 23.37 -15.73 -29.51
C ILE A 11 24.79 -16.22 -29.82
N SER A 12 25.64 -15.40 -30.42
CA SER A 12 27.03 -15.77 -30.74
C SER A 12 27.86 -16.06 -29.49
N ALA A 13 27.67 -15.28 -28.41
CA ALA A 13 28.33 -15.54 -27.13
C ALA A 13 27.89 -16.89 -26.52
N PHE A 14 26.58 -17.19 -26.55
CA PHE A 14 26.06 -18.49 -26.11
C PHE A 14 26.58 -19.64 -26.99
N GLU A 15 26.55 -19.50 -28.33
CA GLU A 15 27.10 -20.50 -29.24
C GLU A 15 28.58 -20.79 -28.97
N SER A 16 29.39 -19.77 -28.68
CA SER A 16 30.81 -19.94 -28.35
C SER A 16 30.98 -20.79 -27.10
N THR A 17 30.28 -20.45 -26.01
CA THR A 17 30.37 -21.21 -24.75
C THR A 17 29.79 -22.61 -24.88
N PHE A 18 28.69 -22.77 -25.63
CA PHE A 18 28.09 -24.07 -25.91
C PHE A 18 29.00 -24.97 -26.75
N LYS A 19 29.69 -24.42 -27.77
CA LYS A 19 30.70 -25.15 -28.55
C LYS A 19 31.84 -25.64 -27.65
N SER A 20 32.30 -24.81 -26.71
CA SER A 20 33.30 -25.23 -25.71
C SER A 20 32.79 -26.36 -24.81
N LEU A 21 31.54 -26.31 -24.35
CA LEU A 21 30.93 -27.39 -23.56
C LEU A 21 30.93 -28.71 -24.34
N VAL A 22 30.47 -28.68 -25.59
CA VAL A 22 30.33 -29.88 -26.44
C VAL A 22 31.69 -30.43 -26.89
N SER A 23 32.72 -29.59 -27.00
CA SER A 23 34.09 -30.05 -27.30
C SER A 23 34.78 -30.76 -26.13
N GLY A 24 34.11 -30.84 -24.97
CA GLY A 24 34.67 -31.43 -23.75
C GLY A 24 35.57 -30.48 -22.95
N ALA A 25 35.61 -29.18 -23.29
CA ALA A 25 36.34 -28.21 -22.49
C ALA A 25 35.68 -28.08 -21.11
N THR A 26 36.47 -28.12 -20.05
CA THR A 26 35.97 -28.08 -18.67
C THR A 26 35.74 -26.66 -18.18
N GLY A 27 36.33 -25.65 -18.83
CA GLY A 27 36.39 -24.27 -18.33
C GLY A 27 37.36 -24.07 -17.16
N ILE A 28 38.10 -25.12 -16.77
CA ILE A 28 39.08 -25.08 -15.69
C ILE A 28 40.39 -24.51 -16.21
N ILE A 29 40.99 -23.61 -15.42
CA ILE A 29 42.34 -23.07 -15.64
C ILE A 29 43.24 -23.75 -14.61
N PRO A 30 44.14 -24.67 -15.00
CA PRO A 30 45.05 -25.33 -14.06
C PRO A 30 46.11 -24.36 -13.50
N GLU A 31 46.54 -24.56 -12.26
CA GLU A 31 47.60 -23.76 -11.62
C GLU A 31 48.90 -23.79 -12.43
N SER A 32 49.20 -24.91 -13.09
CA SER A 32 50.41 -25.08 -13.91
C SER A 32 50.45 -24.22 -15.18
N THR A 33 49.30 -23.70 -15.66
CA THR A 33 49.23 -22.88 -16.87
C THR A 33 49.32 -21.38 -16.57
N ILE A 34 49.42 -21.00 -15.30
CA ILE A 34 49.45 -19.62 -14.85
C ILE A 34 50.65 -19.34 -13.93
N SER A 35 50.92 -18.05 -13.74
CA SER A 35 51.88 -17.54 -12.76
C SER A 35 51.23 -16.42 -11.95
N PRO A 36 51.60 -16.23 -10.67
CA PRO A 36 51.13 -15.09 -9.88
C PRO A 36 51.52 -13.76 -10.50
N VAL A 37 50.66 -12.75 -10.38
CA VAL A 37 51.01 -11.36 -10.73
C VAL A 37 52.01 -10.82 -9.71
N PRO A 38 53.21 -10.36 -10.12
CA PRO A 38 54.27 -10.01 -9.18
C PRO A 38 53.98 -8.73 -8.38
N GLU A 39 53.50 -7.68 -9.06
CA GLU A 39 53.23 -6.36 -8.45
C GLU A 39 52.20 -5.60 -9.30
N LEU A 40 51.41 -4.74 -8.65
CA LEU A 40 50.44 -3.83 -9.27
C LEU A 40 50.58 -2.44 -8.62
N VAL A 41 50.19 -1.39 -9.34
CA VAL A 41 50.27 -0.01 -8.84
C VAL A 41 49.14 0.26 -7.84
N HIS A 42 49.47 0.78 -6.66
CA HIS A 42 48.48 1.24 -5.68
C HIS A 42 47.91 2.61 -6.08
N THR A 43 46.60 2.78 -6.02
CA THR A 43 45.96 4.06 -6.35
C THR A 43 46.38 5.21 -5.41
N ASP A 44 46.74 4.86 -4.17
CA ASP A 44 47.19 5.82 -3.17
C ASP A 44 48.59 6.38 -3.48
N SER A 45 49.44 5.61 -4.19
CA SER A 45 50.77 6.06 -4.60
C SER A 45 50.79 6.83 -5.92
N LEU A 46 49.67 6.90 -6.63
CA LEU A 46 49.55 7.68 -7.87
C LEU A 46 49.80 9.18 -7.57
N SER A 47 50.80 9.75 -8.24
CA SER A 47 51.08 11.20 -8.17
C SER A 47 50.52 11.88 -9.43
N ILE A 48 49.18 11.92 -9.53
CA ILE A 48 48.44 12.49 -10.66
C ILE A 48 47.34 13.42 -10.15
N GLU A 49 47.23 14.60 -10.76
CA GLU A 49 46.15 15.55 -10.48
C GLU A 49 44.86 15.08 -11.17
N PRO A 50 43.71 15.04 -10.48
CA PRO A 50 42.44 14.63 -11.08
C PRO A 50 41.97 15.58 -12.19
N ASP A 51 41.64 15.04 -13.36
CA ASP A 51 41.08 15.78 -14.49
C ASP A 51 39.55 15.57 -14.58
N SER A 52 38.79 16.60 -14.21
CA SER A 52 37.34 16.57 -14.25
C SER A 52 36.76 16.66 -15.68
N GLU A 53 37.51 17.13 -16.68
CA GLU A 53 36.99 17.24 -18.06
C GLU A 53 36.69 15.86 -18.66
N LEU A 54 37.41 14.82 -18.23
CA LEU A 54 37.19 13.43 -18.64
C LEU A 54 35.77 12.94 -18.32
N LEU A 55 35.10 13.50 -17.31
CA LEU A 55 33.74 13.14 -16.92
C LEU A 55 32.73 13.34 -18.07
N ALA A 56 32.93 14.34 -18.93
CA ALA A 56 32.06 14.60 -20.08
C ALA A 56 32.04 13.44 -21.09
N SER A 57 33.11 12.64 -21.11
CA SER A 57 33.27 11.48 -21.98
C SER A 57 33.15 10.14 -21.25
N THR A 58 32.64 10.16 -20.00
CA THR A 58 32.59 8.99 -19.13
C THR A 58 31.16 8.52 -18.83
N VAL A 59 30.98 7.20 -18.84
CA VAL A 59 29.73 6.52 -18.49
C VAL A 59 29.90 5.72 -17.19
N VAL A 60 28.96 5.85 -16.27
CA VAL A 60 28.82 4.97 -15.09
C VAL A 60 27.73 3.95 -15.38
N LEU A 61 28.11 2.68 -15.42
CA LEU A 61 27.19 1.55 -15.61
C LEU A 61 27.15 0.70 -14.35
N LYS A 62 25.96 0.55 -13.75
CA LYS A 62 25.74 -0.34 -12.62
C LYS A 62 25.02 -1.61 -13.05
N LEU A 63 25.57 -2.76 -12.68
CA LEU A 63 24.93 -4.05 -12.94
C LEU A 63 23.90 -4.34 -11.84
N ASN A 64 22.64 -4.44 -12.24
CA ASN A 64 21.48 -4.50 -11.35
C ASN A 64 20.58 -5.71 -11.65
N GLY A 65 21.17 -6.84 -12.07
CA GLY A 65 20.42 -8.03 -12.44
C GLY A 65 20.03 -8.97 -11.27
N GLY A 66 20.54 -8.71 -10.05
CA GLY A 66 20.43 -9.66 -8.93
C GLY A 66 19.18 -9.48 -8.06
N LEU A 67 18.42 -10.56 -7.84
CA LEU A 67 17.21 -10.60 -7.00
C LEU A 67 17.46 -10.82 -5.50
N GLY A 68 18.71 -11.05 -5.06
CA GLY A 68 19.00 -11.24 -3.63
C GLY A 68 18.32 -12.45 -2.97
N THR A 69 17.85 -13.43 -3.76
CA THR A 69 17.09 -14.61 -3.32
C THR A 69 17.77 -15.42 -2.21
N GLY A 70 19.10 -15.45 -2.18
CA GLY A 70 19.88 -16.09 -1.13
C GLY A 70 19.64 -15.52 0.27
N MET A 71 19.15 -14.28 0.36
CA MET A 71 18.78 -13.57 1.59
C MET A 71 17.26 -13.41 1.74
N GLY A 72 16.45 -14.14 0.97
CA GLY A 72 14.99 -14.14 1.09
C GLY A 72 14.29 -12.93 0.48
N LEU A 73 14.95 -12.24 -0.45
CA LEU A 73 14.37 -11.14 -1.23
C LEU A 73 13.72 -11.68 -2.51
N ASP A 74 12.62 -11.03 -2.90
CA ASP A 74 11.79 -11.33 -4.08
C ASP A 74 11.83 -10.21 -5.14
N LYS A 75 12.45 -9.08 -4.81
CA LYS A 75 12.66 -7.91 -5.67
C LYS A 75 14.15 -7.69 -5.95
N ALA A 76 14.49 -6.72 -6.80
CA ALA A 76 15.84 -6.27 -7.05
C ALA A 76 16.58 -6.02 -5.73
N LYS A 77 17.70 -6.71 -5.55
CA LYS A 77 18.52 -6.62 -4.32
C LYS A 77 18.96 -5.20 -4.03
N SER A 78 19.13 -4.39 -5.06
CA SER A 78 19.53 -2.98 -4.94
C SER A 78 18.45 -2.09 -4.29
N LEU A 79 17.22 -2.59 -4.14
CA LEU A 79 16.15 -1.95 -3.37
C LEU A 79 16.18 -2.29 -1.87
N LEU A 80 17.09 -3.17 -1.45
CA LEU A 80 17.32 -3.42 -0.03
C LEU A 80 17.81 -2.15 0.66
N LYS A 81 17.18 -1.79 1.78
CA LYS A 81 17.61 -0.68 2.64
C LYS A 81 18.96 -0.99 3.28
N VAL A 82 19.90 -0.05 3.22
CA VAL A 82 21.29 -0.28 3.63
C VAL A 82 21.73 0.67 4.72
N LYS A 83 21.36 1.96 4.64
CA LYS A 83 21.72 2.94 5.66
C LYS A 83 20.72 4.09 5.64
N ASN A 84 20.31 4.61 6.80
CA ASN A 84 19.38 5.75 6.91
C ASN A 84 18.11 5.60 6.04
N ASP A 85 17.56 4.39 5.97
CA ASP A 85 16.44 4.00 5.08
C ASP A 85 16.70 4.15 3.56
N GLU A 86 17.92 4.48 3.15
CA GLU A 86 18.35 4.54 1.76
C GLU A 86 18.70 3.15 1.24
N THR A 87 18.27 2.86 0.01
CA THR A 87 18.62 1.65 -0.72
C THR A 87 19.97 1.78 -1.45
N PHE A 88 20.46 0.69 -2.05
CA PHE A 88 21.64 0.78 -2.92
C PHE A 88 21.43 1.74 -4.09
N LEU A 89 20.23 1.73 -4.67
CA LEU A 89 19.87 2.64 -5.76
C LEU A 89 19.73 4.09 -5.29
N ASP A 90 19.19 4.34 -4.08
CA ASP A 90 19.15 5.69 -3.50
C ASP A 90 20.56 6.27 -3.41
N LEU A 91 21.50 5.52 -2.82
CA LEU A 91 22.90 5.95 -2.67
C LEU A 91 23.56 6.16 -4.04
N THR A 92 23.37 5.23 -4.97
CA THR A 92 23.92 5.33 -6.34
C THR A 92 23.41 6.58 -7.07
N ALA A 93 22.09 6.83 -7.03
CA ALA A 93 21.48 8.00 -7.66
C ALA A 93 22.03 9.31 -7.06
N LYS A 94 22.12 9.37 -5.73
CA LYS A 94 22.66 10.53 -5.00
C LYS A 94 24.13 10.77 -5.29
N GLN A 95 24.96 9.73 -5.39
CA GLN A 95 26.36 9.83 -5.80
C GLN A 95 26.51 10.45 -7.19
N VAL A 96 25.74 9.97 -8.19
CA VAL A 96 25.76 10.51 -9.57
C VAL A 96 25.32 11.97 -9.59
N MET A 97 24.22 12.29 -8.90
CA MET A 97 23.71 13.66 -8.83
C MET A 97 24.68 14.60 -8.12
N CYS A 98 25.32 14.15 -7.03
CA CYS A 98 26.35 14.90 -6.32
C CYS A 98 27.53 15.23 -7.24
N MET A 99 28.03 14.23 -7.96
CA MET A 99 29.14 14.38 -8.90
C MET A 99 28.82 15.37 -10.02
N ARG A 100 27.63 15.26 -10.64
CA ARG A 100 27.20 16.21 -11.69
C ARG A 100 27.12 17.64 -11.16
N LYS A 101 26.65 17.80 -9.92
CA LYS A 101 26.55 19.11 -9.27
C LYS A 101 27.93 19.69 -8.94
N GLU A 102 28.83 18.87 -8.39
CA GLU A 102 30.16 19.30 -7.95
C GLU A 102 31.04 19.74 -9.12
N PHE A 103 31.07 18.95 -10.20
CA PHE A 103 31.98 19.19 -11.32
C PHE A 103 31.33 19.91 -12.51
N GLY A 104 30.01 20.12 -12.50
CA GLY A 104 29.27 20.75 -13.61
C GLY A 104 29.27 19.94 -14.92
N GLN A 105 29.68 18.68 -14.87
CA GLN A 105 29.78 17.78 -16.03
C GLN A 105 28.64 16.77 -16.05
N ASN A 106 28.10 16.49 -17.25
CA ASN A 106 27.00 15.55 -17.41
C ASN A 106 27.51 14.10 -17.56
N VAL A 107 27.98 13.51 -16.47
CA VAL A 107 28.36 12.09 -16.42
C VAL A 107 27.14 11.23 -16.80
N LYS A 108 27.29 10.35 -17.79
CA LYS A 108 26.20 9.47 -18.21
C LYS A 108 26.00 8.35 -17.19
N PHE A 109 24.76 8.13 -16.75
CA PHE A 109 24.42 7.05 -15.83
C PHE A 109 23.53 6.02 -16.51
N MET A 110 23.86 4.75 -16.32
CA MET A 110 23.16 3.61 -16.90
C MET A 110 23.07 2.46 -15.90
N LEU A 111 22.04 1.63 -16.08
CA LEU A 111 21.74 0.43 -15.31
C LEU A 111 21.62 -0.75 -16.27
N MET A 112 22.23 -1.87 -15.91
CA MET A 112 21.95 -3.15 -16.56
C MET A 112 20.99 -3.98 -15.70
N ASN A 113 19.70 -3.94 -16.03
CA ASN A 113 18.67 -4.71 -15.33
C ASN A 113 18.51 -6.09 -15.96
N SER A 114 17.98 -7.05 -15.21
CA SER A 114 17.51 -8.31 -15.77
C SER A 114 15.99 -8.25 -16.02
N PHE A 115 15.47 -9.23 -16.75
CA PHE A 115 14.04 -9.41 -16.94
C PHE A 115 13.27 -9.62 -15.61
N SER A 116 13.97 -9.82 -14.49
CA SER A 116 13.37 -9.94 -13.16
C SER A 116 13.55 -8.69 -12.29
N THR A 117 14.39 -7.72 -12.67
CA THR A 117 14.68 -6.52 -11.88
C THR A 117 14.35 -5.21 -12.60
N SER A 118 13.81 -5.27 -13.81
CA SER A 118 13.48 -4.09 -14.62
C SER A 118 12.34 -3.29 -14.02
N ASP A 119 11.17 -3.92 -13.83
CA ASP A 119 9.93 -3.21 -13.51
C ASP A 119 10.01 -2.48 -12.17
N ASP A 120 10.53 -3.15 -11.15
CA ASP A 120 10.71 -2.60 -9.80
C ASP A 120 11.80 -1.52 -9.75
N THR A 121 12.88 -1.67 -10.51
CA THR A 121 13.93 -0.63 -10.63
C THR A 121 13.39 0.62 -11.32
N LEU A 122 12.70 0.48 -12.46
CA LEU A 122 12.17 1.62 -13.20
C LEU A 122 11.06 2.33 -12.43
N GLU A 123 10.20 1.59 -11.73
CA GLU A 123 9.19 2.17 -10.84
C GLU A 123 9.81 3.00 -9.72
N PHE A 124 10.88 2.48 -9.09
CA PHE A 124 11.64 3.20 -8.08
C PHE A 124 12.20 4.54 -8.61
N PHE A 125 12.84 4.53 -9.79
CA PHE A 125 13.38 5.75 -10.39
C PHE A 125 12.28 6.73 -10.80
N ARG A 126 11.18 6.26 -11.42
CA ARG A 126 10.05 7.12 -11.80
C ARG A 126 9.43 7.82 -10.60
N THR A 127 9.32 7.12 -9.47
CA THR A 127 8.72 7.64 -8.25
C THR A 127 9.64 8.56 -7.46
N LYS A 128 10.90 8.18 -7.22
CA LYS A 128 11.82 8.94 -6.36
C LYS A 128 12.76 9.89 -7.11
N TYR A 129 13.16 9.56 -8.33
CA TYR A 129 14.19 10.27 -9.10
C TYR A 129 13.76 10.53 -10.55
N PRO A 130 12.62 11.23 -10.77
CA PRO A 130 12.01 11.35 -12.10
C PRO A 130 12.93 11.98 -13.15
N ASN A 131 13.86 12.86 -12.73
CA ASN A 131 14.84 13.46 -13.63
C ASN A 131 15.82 12.43 -14.20
N LEU A 132 16.29 11.48 -13.38
CA LEU A 132 17.15 10.38 -13.86
C LEU A 132 16.32 9.39 -14.69
N ALA A 133 15.08 9.12 -14.28
CA ALA A 133 14.16 8.23 -15.00
C ALA A 133 13.85 8.71 -16.42
N ALA A 134 13.83 10.03 -16.64
CA ALA A 134 13.59 10.65 -17.94
C ALA A 134 14.81 10.61 -18.87
N GLU A 135 16.00 10.22 -18.39
CA GLU A 135 17.19 10.17 -19.24
C GLU A 135 17.14 9.03 -20.24
N GLU A 136 17.32 9.36 -21.52
CA GLU A 136 17.36 8.37 -22.59
C GLU A 136 18.47 7.35 -22.33
N GLY A 137 18.11 6.07 -22.27
CA GLY A 137 19.07 4.98 -22.09
C GLY A 137 19.56 4.80 -20.66
N LEU A 138 18.79 5.23 -19.65
CA LEU A 138 18.99 4.80 -18.26
C LEU A 138 19.11 3.27 -18.16
N GLU A 139 18.27 2.52 -18.87
CA GLU A 139 18.27 1.06 -18.84
C GLU A 139 18.90 0.41 -20.08
N MET A 140 19.62 -0.67 -19.79
CA MET A 140 20.02 -1.72 -20.72
C MET A 140 19.58 -3.08 -20.16
N MET A 141 18.92 -3.89 -20.97
CA MET A 141 18.42 -5.20 -20.54
C MET A 141 19.49 -6.29 -20.68
N GLN A 142 19.68 -7.09 -19.64
CA GLN A 142 20.47 -8.31 -19.67
C GLN A 142 19.74 -9.39 -20.47
N ASN A 143 20.47 -10.14 -21.28
CA ASN A 143 19.93 -11.24 -22.07
C ASN A 143 19.59 -12.46 -21.20
N LYS A 144 18.86 -13.40 -21.80
CA LYS A 144 18.57 -14.73 -21.24
C LYS A 144 19.05 -15.82 -22.18
N VAL A 145 19.54 -16.92 -21.61
CA VAL A 145 19.98 -18.12 -22.32
C VAL A 145 19.21 -19.35 -21.81
N PRO A 146 19.01 -20.39 -22.64
CA PRO A 146 18.33 -21.59 -22.19
C PRO A 146 19.18 -22.33 -21.15
N LYS A 147 18.53 -22.89 -20.13
CA LYS A 147 19.14 -23.93 -19.30
C LYS A 147 19.26 -25.20 -20.15
N ILE A 148 20.36 -25.92 -19.97
CA ILE A 148 20.71 -27.06 -20.82
C ILE A 148 20.60 -28.34 -20.01
N ASP A 149 19.98 -29.40 -20.52
CA ASP A 149 19.98 -30.71 -19.87
C ASP A 149 21.42 -31.21 -19.65
N ALA A 150 21.73 -31.62 -18.42
CA ALA A 150 23.09 -31.99 -18.04
C ALA A 150 23.62 -33.27 -18.71
N LYS A 151 22.75 -34.09 -19.30
CA LYS A 151 23.07 -35.36 -19.97
C LYS A 151 23.02 -35.24 -21.49
N THR A 152 21.98 -34.63 -22.05
CA THR A 152 21.74 -34.60 -23.51
C THR A 152 22.27 -33.35 -24.20
N PHE A 153 22.50 -32.28 -23.42
CA PHE A 153 22.79 -30.93 -23.92
C PHE A 153 21.67 -30.30 -24.77
N GLU A 154 20.46 -30.84 -24.72
CA GLU A 154 19.27 -30.21 -25.27
C GLU A 154 18.72 -29.13 -24.32
N PRO A 155 17.89 -28.17 -24.78
CA PRO A 155 17.20 -27.24 -23.89
C PRO A 155 16.35 -27.98 -22.85
N ALA A 156 16.45 -27.56 -21.59
CA ALA A 156 15.67 -28.13 -20.49
C ALA A 156 14.20 -27.67 -20.55
N THR A 157 13.30 -28.47 -19.97
CA THR A 157 11.86 -28.16 -19.91
C THR A 157 11.36 -28.14 -18.45
N CYS A 158 10.41 -27.26 -18.15
CA CYS A 158 9.87 -27.10 -16.80
C CYS A 158 8.34 -26.99 -16.83
N GLU A 159 7.64 -28.10 -16.56
CA GLU A 159 6.17 -28.15 -16.63
C GLU A 159 5.48 -27.26 -15.58
N THR A 160 6.10 -27.10 -14.41
CA THR A 160 5.53 -26.32 -13.30
C THR A 160 5.56 -24.82 -13.55
N ASP A 161 6.61 -24.35 -14.23
CA ASP A 161 6.81 -22.95 -14.58
C ASP A 161 7.82 -22.83 -15.74
N PRO A 162 7.36 -22.61 -16.98
CA PRO A 162 8.23 -22.47 -18.15
C PRO A 162 9.23 -21.32 -18.07
N SER A 163 9.02 -20.31 -17.20
CA SER A 163 10.01 -19.24 -17.02
C SER A 163 11.34 -19.76 -16.45
N ASN A 164 11.29 -20.87 -15.71
CA ASN A 164 12.47 -21.55 -15.18
C ASN A 164 13.31 -22.26 -16.24
N GLU A 165 12.88 -22.33 -17.49
CA GLU A 165 13.70 -22.88 -18.59
C GLU A 165 14.82 -21.93 -19.02
N TRP A 166 14.74 -20.66 -18.60
CA TRP A 166 15.69 -19.60 -18.94
C TRP A 166 16.53 -19.18 -17.74
N CYS A 167 17.74 -18.68 -18.00
CA CYS A 167 18.61 -18.11 -16.99
C CYS A 167 19.43 -16.94 -17.54
N PRO A 168 19.88 -16.00 -16.69
CA PRO A 168 20.85 -15.00 -17.11
C PRO A 168 22.22 -15.66 -17.35
N PRO A 169 22.97 -15.29 -18.41
CA PRO A 169 24.29 -15.87 -18.72
C PRO A 169 25.44 -15.29 -17.88
N GLY A 170 25.15 -14.89 -16.64
CA GLY A 170 26.09 -14.23 -15.74
C GLY A 170 26.35 -12.76 -16.08
N HIS A 171 27.19 -12.10 -15.28
CA HIS A 171 27.46 -10.67 -15.42
C HIS A 171 28.34 -10.32 -16.63
N GLY A 172 29.03 -11.30 -17.23
CA GLY A 172 29.77 -11.14 -18.49
C GLY A 172 28.87 -10.83 -19.70
N ASP A 173 27.55 -11.03 -19.58
CA ASP A 173 26.58 -10.60 -20.59
C ASP A 173 26.59 -9.11 -20.88
N LEU A 174 27.17 -8.31 -19.97
CA LEU A 174 27.48 -6.89 -20.14
C LEU A 174 27.83 -6.54 -21.59
N TYR A 175 28.82 -7.23 -22.16
CA TYR A 175 29.33 -6.90 -23.49
C TYR A 175 28.30 -7.23 -24.58
N ALA A 176 27.70 -8.42 -24.52
CA ALA A 176 26.69 -8.84 -25.48
C ALA A 176 25.45 -7.94 -25.44
N ALA A 177 25.00 -7.55 -24.25
CA ALA A 177 23.89 -6.61 -24.03
C ALA A 177 24.23 -5.22 -24.56
N LEU A 178 25.43 -4.70 -24.30
CA LEU A 178 25.86 -3.38 -24.77
C LEU A 178 25.93 -3.28 -26.29
N ILE A 179 26.39 -4.34 -26.95
CA ILE A 179 26.44 -4.45 -28.41
C ILE A 179 25.03 -4.65 -28.98
N GLY A 180 24.29 -5.64 -28.47
CA GLY A 180 23.01 -6.07 -29.02
C GLY A 180 21.89 -5.04 -28.88
N SER A 181 21.95 -4.21 -27.83
CA SER A 181 21.04 -3.08 -27.63
C SER A 181 21.38 -1.84 -28.48
N GLY A 182 22.51 -1.84 -29.19
CA GLY A 182 23.03 -0.68 -29.93
C GLY A 182 23.61 0.42 -29.04
N ARG A 183 23.69 0.20 -27.72
CA ARG A 183 24.18 1.21 -26.76
C ARG A 183 25.65 1.53 -26.94
N LEU A 184 26.51 0.55 -27.28
CA LEU A 184 27.92 0.81 -27.59
C LEU A 184 28.06 1.84 -28.72
N ALA A 185 27.37 1.61 -29.84
CA ALA A 185 27.40 2.50 -30.99
C ALA A 185 26.82 3.89 -30.66
N ALA A 186 25.73 3.95 -29.88
CA ALA A 186 25.13 5.22 -29.46
C ALA A 186 26.07 6.03 -28.54
N LEU A 187 26.75 5.37 -27.60
CA LEU A 187 27.72 6.01 -26.70
C LEU A 187 28.92 6.56 -27.47
N LEU A 188 29.51 5.77 -28.37
CA LEU A 188 30.61 6.22 -29.22
C LEU A 188 30.21 7.41 -30.09
N LYS A 189 29.02 7.37 -30.70
CA LYS A 189 28.47 8.48 -31.48
C LYS A 189 28.23 9.73 -30.62
N GLY A 190 27.88 9.54 -29.34
CA GLY A 190 27.71 10.60 -28.35
C GLY A 190 29.02 11.19 -27.81
N GLY A 191 30.19 10.70 -28.25
CA GLY A 191 31.50 11.17 -27.78
C GLY A 191 31.96 10.54 -26.47
N PHE A 192 31.28 9.51 -25.97
CA PHE A 192 31.73 8.77 -24.79
C PHE A 192 32.89 7.84 -25.14
N LYS A 193 33.92 7.85 -24.29
CA LYS A 193 35.18 7.12 -24.50
C LYS A 193 35.47 6.13 -23.37
N TYR A 194 35.14 6.50 -22.14
CA TYR A 194 35.44 5.72 -20.94
C TYR A 194 34.16 5.20 -20.29
N MET A 195 34.19 3.97 -19.78
CA MET A 195 33.09 3.40 -19.02
C MET A 195 33.59 2.79 -17.72
N PHE A 196 33.03 3.24 -16.60
CA PHE A 196 33.19 2.62 -15.30
C PHE A 196 32.03 1.66 -15.04
N VAL A 197 32.34 0.40 -14.77
CA VAL A 197 31.36 -0.67 -14.53
C VAL A 197 31.53 -1.24 -13.14
N SER A 198 30.43 -1.42 -12.41
CA SER A 198 30.44 -2.11 -11.11
C SER A 198 29.09 -2.73 -10.77
N ASN A 199 29.08 -3.69 -9.85
CA ASN A 199 27.83 -4.24 -9.33
C ASN A 199 27.10 -3.23 -8.44
N SER A 200 25.77 -3.21 -8.51
CA SER A 200 24.91 -2.34 -7.69
C SER A 200 24.99 -2.64 -6.19
N ASP A 201 25.35 -3.86 -5.80
CA ASP A 201 25.46 -4.28 -4.39
C ASP A 201 26.84 -4.02 -3.76
N ASN A 202 27.81 -3.47 -4.52
CA ASN A 202 29.09 -2.97 -4.01
C ASN A 202 29.03 -1.44 -3.88
N LEU A 203 28.74 -0.94 -2.68
CA LEU A 203 28.62 0.50 -2.47
C LEU A 203 29.96 1.24 -2.39
N GLY A 204 31.06 0.51 -2.19
CA GLY A 204 32.40 1.09 -2.28
C GLY A 204 32.80 1.47 -3.71
N ALA A 205 32.11 0.92 -4.72
CA ALA A 205 32.43 1.12 -6.12
C ALA A 205 31.87 2.44 -6.66
N THR A 206 32.54 3.56 -6.37
CA THR A 206 32.18 4.87 -6.95
C THR A 206 33.17 5.29 -8.03
N LEU A 207 32.70 6.06 -9.02
CA LEU A 207 33.61 6.66 -9.99
C LEU A 207 34.59 7.57 -9.24
N ASP A 208 35.89 7.35 -9.47
CA ASP A 208 36.97 8.10 -8.85
C ASP A 208 37.77 8.83 -9.93
N LEU A 209 37.92 10.15 -9.79
CA LEU A 209 38.57 10.98 -10.79
C LEU A 209 40.06 10.70 -10.94
N LYS A 210 40.75 10.35 -9.84
CA LYS A 210 42.18 10.05 -9.88
C LYS A 210 42.42 8.75 -10.67
N ILE A 211 41.56 7.75 -10.44
CA ILE A 211 41.60 6.48 -11.17
C ILE A 211 41.22 6.69 -12.65
N LEU A 212 40.18 7.48 -12.94
CA LEU A 212 39.81 7.83 -14.32
C LEU A 212 40.95 8.54 -15.06
N THR A 213 41.61 9.50 -14.40
CA THR A 213 42.72 10.24 -15.00
C THR A 213 43.92 9.32 -15.25
N HIS A 214 44.23 8.43 -14.32
CA HIS A 214 45.26 7.41 -14.52
C HIS A 214 44.93 6.48 -15.69
N PHE A 215 43.69 6.00 -15.78
CA PHE A 215 43.23 5.16 -16.88
C PHE A 215 43.35 5.87 -18.24
N ALA A 216 42.95 7.14 -18.30
CA ALA A 216 43.04 7.94 -19.51
C ALA A 216 44.50 8.24 -19.93
N THR A 217 45.39 8.51 -18.98
CA THR A 217 46.79 8.90 -19.24
C THR A 217 47.70 7.73 -19.59
N THR A 218 47.44 6.55 -19.04
CA THR A 218 48.16 5.31 -19.39
C THR A 218 47.75 4.73 -20.73
N ASP A 219 46.67 5.24 -21.33
CA ASP A 219 46.04 4.74 -22.57
C ASP A 219 45.69 3.24 -22.50
N ALA A 220 45.46 2.71 -21.29
CA ALA A 220 45.04 1.33 -21.08
C ALA A 220 43.69 1.08 -21.76
N SER A 221 43.57 -0.06 -22.44
CA SER A 221 42.36 -0.45 -23.15
C SER A 221 41.29 -1.01 -22.21
N PHE A 222 41.73 -1.61 -21.11
CA PHE A 222 40.91 -2.14 -20.03
C PHE A 222 41.70 -2.04 -18.74
N MET A 223 41.05 -1.71 -17.62
CA MET A 223 41.68 -1.70 -16.31
C MET A 223 40.77 -2.28 -15.24
N MET A 224 41.28 -3.23 -14.46
CA MET A 224 40.57 -3.85 -13.35
C MET A 224 41.04 -3.27 -12.01
N GLU A 225 40.10 -2.85 -11.15
CA GLU A 225 40.43 -2.56 -9.76
C GLU A 225 40.54 -3.86 -8.96
N CYS A 226 41.66 -4.04 -8.29
CA CYS A 226 41.95 -5.19 -7.43
C CYS A 226 42.13 -4.74 -5.99
N CYS A 227 41.89 -5.62 -5.03
CA CYS A 227 42.29 -5.39 -3.64
C CYS A 227 43.21 -6.51 -3.17
N GLU A 228 44.01 -6.26 -2.13
CA GLU A 228 44.76 -7.32 -1.48
C GLU A 228 43.79 -8.32 -0.84
N ARG A 229 44.13 -9.61 -0.97
CA ARG A 229 43.33 -10.70 -0.40
C ARG A 229 43.45 -10.74 1.11
N THR A 230 42.32 -11.11 1.71
CA THR A 230 42.13 -11.35 3.14
C THR A 230 41.59 -12.76 3.34
N GLU A 231 41.57 -13.24 4.59
CA GLU A 231 40.97 -14.54 4.94
C GLU A 231 39.47 -14.65 4.60
N ASN A 232 38.81 -13.52 4.33
CA ASN A 232 37.41 -13.47 3.93
C ASN A 232 37.21 -13.71 2.43
N ASP A 233 38.28 -13.66 1.61
CA ASP A 233 38.25 -13.79 0.15
C ASP A 233 38.33 -15.25 -0.31
N LYS A 234 37.49 -16.09 0.30
CA LYS A 234 37.41 -17.53 0.00
C LYS A 234 36.63 -17.82 -1.30
N LYS A 235 35.78 -16.90 -1.74
CA LYS A 235 34.93 -17.01 -2.94
C LYS A 235 35.07 -15.78 -3.83
N GLY A 236 35.18 -16.01 -5.13
CA GLY A 236 35.47 -14.99 -6.16
C GLY A 236 36.83 -15.25 -6.83
N GLY A 237 37.23 -14.42 -7.77
CA GLY A 237 38.42 -14.64 -8.58
C GLY A 237 39.65 -13.82 -8.19
N HIS A 238 40.82 -14.34 -8.56
CA HIS A 238 42.11 -13.63 -8.45
C HIS A 238 42.71 -13.38 -9.84
N LEU A 239 43.58 -12.38 -9.94
CA LEU A 239 44.36 -12.15 -11.16
C LEU A 239 45.56 -13.10 -11.22
N ALA A 240 45.85 -13.57 -12.42
CA ALA A 240 47.05 -14.33 -12.74
C ALA A 240 47.60 -13.93 -14.13
N ILE A 241 48.81 -14.39 -14.43
CA ILE A 241 49.44 -14.25 -15.76
C ILE A 241 49.38 -15.60 -16.45
N ARG A 242 48.80 -15.68 -17.65
CA ARG A 242 48.82 -16.91 -18.46
C ARG A 242 50.23 -17.17 -18.97
N ASN A 243 50.72 -18.40 -18.80
CA ASN A 243 52.12 -18.73 -19.10
C ASN A 243 52.43 -18.69 -20.60
N GLU A 244 51.45 -19.01 -21.46
CA GLU A 244 51.60 -19.14 -22.91
C GLU A 244 51.85 -17.80 -23.63
N ASP A 245 51.06 -16.78 -23.32
CA ASP A 245 51.08 -15.48 -24.02
C ASP A 245 51.37 -14.29 -23.10
N LYS A 246 51.56 -14.53 -21.80
CA LYS A 246 51.83 -13.53 -20.77
C LYS A 246 50.72 -12.50 -20.56
N HIS A 247 49.49 -12.81 -20.98
CA HIS A 247 48.33 -11.95 -20.73
C HIS A 247 47.87 -12.03 -19.28
N LEU A 248 47.30 -10.93 -18.77
CA LEU A 248 46.54 -10.93 -17.53
C LEU A 248 45.24 -11.71 -17.75
N ILE A 249 44.91 -12.60 -16.83
CA ILE A 249 43.67 -13.37 -16.84
C ILE A 249 43.01 -13.33 -15.46
N LEU A 250 41.69 -13.52 -15.45
CA LEU A 250 40.91 -13.70 -14.22
C LEU A 250 40.62 -15.19 -14.02
N ARG A 251 41.09 -15.76 -12.91
CA ARG A 251 40.74 -17.12 -12.52
C ARG A 251 39.68 -17.07 -11.42
N GLU A 252 38.44 -17.36 -11.77
CA GLU A 252 37.33 -17.49 -10.82
C GLU A 252 37.41 -18.80 -10.02
N SER A 253 36.82 -18.84 -8.84
CA SER A 253 36.79 -20.07 -8.02
C SER A 253 36.12 -21.24 -8.74
N ALA A 254 35.14 -20.96 -9.61
CA ALA A 254 34.49 -21.98 -10.44
C ALA A 254 35.38 -22.53 -11.58
N MET A 255 36.50 -21.86 -11.87
CA MET A 255 37.50 -22.28 -12.85
C MET A 255 38.71 -22.96 -12.18
N CYS A 256 38.68 -23.16 -10.87
CA CYS A 256 39.71 -23.86 -10.12
C CYS A 256 39.44 -25.37 -10.12
N ALA A 257 40.47 -26.18 -10.35
CA ALA A 257 40.40 -27.62 -10.12
C ALA A 257 40.42 -27.91 -8.61
N ASP A 258 39.76 -28.98 -8.17
CA ASP A 258 39.76 -29.38 -6.75
C ASP A 258 41.18 -29.62 -6.20
N GLU A 259 42.09 -30.11 -7.04
CA GLU A 259 43.49 -30.34 -6.69
C GLU A 259 44.31 -29.05 -6.49
N ASP A 260 43.89 -27.95 -7.12
CA ASP A 260 44.54 -26.63 -7.03
C ASP A 260 43.95 -25.75 -5.92
N GLU A 261 42.88 -26.20 -5.23
CA GLU A 261 42.14 -25.39 -4.25
C GLU A 261 43.05 -24.82 -3.15
N LYS A 262 44.07 -25.58 -2.72
CA LYS A 262 45.03 -25.09 -1.72
C LYS A 262 45.82 -23.88 -2.22
N ASP A 263 46.30 -23.93 -3.46
CA ASP A 263 47.04 -22.82 -4.09
C ASP A 263 46.10 -21.65 -4.41
N PHE A 264 44.87 -21.94 -4.83
CA PHE A 264 43.84 -20.93 -5.05
C PHE A 264 43.52 -20.16 -3.75
N GLN A 265 43.41 -20.85 -2.61
CA GLN A 265 43.12 -20.25 -1.31
C GLN A 265 44.35 -19.60 -0.65
N ASP A 266 45.56 -19.79 -1.18
CA ASP A 266 46.77 -19.16 -0.67
C ASP A 266 46.81 -17.66 -1.04
N ILE A 267 46.40 -16.83 -0.09
CA ILE A 267 46.36 -15.36 -0.20
C ILE A 267 47.76 -14.73 -0.34
N THR A 268 48.83 -15.47 -0.03
CA THR A 268 50.22 -14.99 -0.15
C THR A 268 50.80 -15.25 -1.54
N LYS A 269 50.29 -16.27 -2.24
CA LYS A 269 50.67 -16.64 -3.61
C LYS A 269 49.95 -15.78 -4.63
N HIS A 270 48.63 -15.94 -4.75
CA HIS A 270 47.79 -15.15 -5.64
C HIS A 270 47.16 -14.02 -4.86
N LYS A 271 47.87 -12.87 -4.80
CA LYS A 271 47.61 -11.80 -3.81
C LYS A 271 46.44 -10.87 -4.14
N PHE A 272 46.09 -10.74 -5.41
CA PHE A 272 45.18 -9.69 -5.89
C PHE A 272 43.80 -10.25 -6.22
N PHE A 273 42.80 -9.77 -5.48
CA PHE A 273 41.40 -10.16 -5.62
C PHE A 273 40.66 -9.21 -6.54
N ASN A 274 39.85 -9.77 -7.45
CA ASN A 274 38.99 -9.01 -8.35
C ASN A 274 37.83 -8.35 -7.59
N THR A 275 37.75 -7.02 -7.63
CA THR A 275 36.65 -6.27 -7.00
C THR A 275 35.39 -6.21 -7.85
N ASN A 276 35.47 -6.64 -9.12
CA ASN A 276 34.43 -6.45 -10.14
C ASN A 276 34.12 -4.97 -10.41
N ASN A 277 35.06 -4.06 -10.15
CA ASN A 277 35.03 -2.68 -10.63
C ASN A 277 35.97 -2.58 -11.84
N LEU A 278 35.42 -2.21 -12.99
CA LEU A 278 36.13 -2.23 -14.27
C LEU A 278 36.11 -0.87 -14.94
N TRP A 279 37.19 -0.54 -15.63
CA TRP A 279 37.31 0.61 -16.52
C TRP A 279 37.54 0.10 -17.94
N ILE A 280 36.71 0.55 -18.88
CA ILE A 280 36.68 0.05 -20.26
C ILE A 280 36.83 1.22 -21.23
N ARG A 281 37.71 1.07 -22.22
CA ARG A 281 37.76 1.94 -23.39
C ARG A 281 36.77 1.48 -24.44
N LEU A 282 35.75 2.30 -24.72
CA LEU A 282 34.64 1.92 -25.60
C LEU A 282 35.09 1.76 -27.06
N ASP A 283 36.06 2.55 -27.51
CA ASP A 283 36.67 2.45 -28.83
C ASP A 283 37.45 1.14 -28.98
N LYS A 284 38.23 0.76 -27.97
CA LYS A 284 38.95 -0.52 -27.94
C LYS A 284 38.04 -1.73 -27.82
N LEU A 285 36.94 -1.58 -27.09
CA LEU A 285 35.89 -2.58 -27.06
C LEU A 285 35.30 -2.79 -28.47
N GLN A 286 35.00 -1.74 -29.22
CA GLN A 286 34.50 -1.84 -30.59
C GLN A 286 35.50 -2.55 -31.52
N GLU A 287 36.81 -2.26 -31.43
CA GLU A 287 37.86 -2.94 -32.20
C GLU A 287 37.83 -4.46 -32.00
N ILE A 288 37.66 -4.93 -30.75
CA ILE A 288 37.57 -6.37 -30.44
C ILE A 288 36.29 -6.97 -31.02
N VAL A 289 35.16 -6.28 -30.86
CA VAL A 289 33.85 -6.72 -31.38
C VAL A 289 33.91 -6.91 -32.89
N ASP A 290 34.52 -5.97 -33.61
CA ASP A 290 34.68 -6.05 -35.07
C ASP A 290 35.61 -7.21 -35.47
N LYS A 291 36.72 -7.41 -34.75
CA LYS A 291 37.67 -8.52 -34.97
C LYS A 291 37.05 -9.89 -34.71
N CYS A 292 36.13 -10.00 -33.76
CA CYS A 292 35.51 -11.25 -33.32
C CYS A 292 34.13 -11.50 -33.94
N GLY A 293 33.71 -10.71 -34.93
CA GLY A 293 32.46 -10.97 -35.68
C GLY A 293 31.19 -10.60 -34.93
N GLY A 294 31.23 -9.55 -34.09
CA GLY A 294 30.04 -8.97 -33.44
C GLY A 294 29.82 -9.37 -31.97
N PHE A 295 30.79 -10.02 -31.31
CA PHE A 295 30.74 -10.36 -29.88
C PHE A 295 32.16 -10.45 -29.28
N ILE A 296 32.27 -10.63 -27.96
CA ILE A 296 33.55 -10.92 -27.28
C ILE A 296 33.57 -12.39 -26.81
N PRO A 297 34.62 -13.17 -27.11
CA PRO A 297 34.75 -14.55 -26.66
C PRO A 297 35.26 -14.61 -25.22
N LEU A 298 34.34 -14.67 -24.25
CA LEU A 298 34.69 -14.84 -22.84
C LEU A 298 34.80 -16.33 -22.44
N PRO A 299 35.64 -16.67 -21.44
CA PRO A 299 35.72 -18.02 -20.88
C PRO A 299 34.38 -18.51 -20.33
N MET A 300 34.07 -19.77 -20.66
CA MET A 300 32.88 -20.47 -20.18
C MET A 300 33.02 -20.79 -18.68
N ILE A 301 32.01 -20.43 -17.90
CA ILE A 301 31.77 -20.94 -16.54
C ILE A 301 30.61 -21.95 -16.62
N LYS A 302 30.86 -23.16 -16.13
CA LYS A 302 29.87 -24.24 -16.11
C LYS A 302 29.28 -24.40 -14.71
N ASN A 303 28.01 -24.06 -14.54
CA ASN A 303 27.30 -24.21 -13.26
C ASN A 303 26.29 -25.36 -13.32
N ASN A 304 26.43 -26.35 -12.43
CA ASN A 304 25.45 -27.42 -12.28
C ASN A 304 24.31 -26.97 -11.37
N LYS A 305 23.06 -27.11 -11.85
CA LYS A 305 21.84 -26.62 -11.19
C LYS A 305 20.68 -27.60 -11.42
N THR A 306 19.51 -27.22 -10.93
CA THR A 306 18.21 -27.82 -11.26
C THR A 306 17.40 -26.87 -12.14
N VAL A 307 16.49 -27.40 -12.95
CA VAL A 307 15.61 -26.59 -13.79
C VAL A 307 14.71 -25.71 -12.93
N ASP A 308 14.08 -26.26 -11.90
CA ASP A 308 13.37 -25.50 -10.87
C ASP A 308 14.33 -25.21 -9.69
N PRO A 309 14.68 -23.93 -9.44
CA PRO A 309 15.58 -23.56 -8.34
C PRO A 309 14.98 -23.74 -6.94
N LYS A 310 13.67 -24.00 -6.84
CA LYS A 310 12.97 -24.25 -5.57
C LYS A 310 12.78 -25.75 -5.29
N ASP A 311 13.08 -26.60 -6.26
CA ASP A 311 12.97 -28.05 -6.15
C ASP A 311 14.29 -28.76 -6.55
N ASP A 312 15.04 -29.19 -5.53
CA ASP A 312 16.30 -29.92 -5.69
C ASP A 312 16.14 -31.27 -6.40
N SER A 313 14.92 -31.81 -6.48
CA SER A 313 14.61 -33.08 -7.16
C SER A 313 14.33 -32.92 -8.66
N SER A 314 14.12 -31.68 -9.12
CA SER A 314 13.83 -31.39 -10.53
C SER A 314 15.02 -31.65 -11.47
N GLN A 315 14.77 -31.64 -12.79
CA GLN A 315 15.72 -31.98 -13.85
C GLN A 315 17.09 -31.32 -13.62
N LYS A 316 18.17 -32.10 -13.71
CA LYS A 316 19.54 -31.58 -13.58
C LYS A 316 19.93 -30.86 -14.86
N VAL A 317 20.37 -29.62 -14.71
CA VAL A 317 20.71 -28.74 -15.84
C VAL A 317 22.10 -28.13 -15.64
N VAL A 318 22.69 -27.73 -16.76
CA VAL A 318 23.88 -26.91 -16.85
C VAL A 318 23.45 -25.50 -17.24
N GLN A 319 23.95 -24.51 -16.48
CA GLN A 319 23.87 -23.10 -16.82
C GLN A 319 25.25 -22.66 -17.30
N LEU A 320 25.30 -22.06 -18.48
CA LEU A 320 26.50 -21.49 -19.06
C LEU A 320 26.54 -20.01 -18.73
N GLU A 321 27.57 -19.60 -17.99
CA GLU A 321 27.77 -18.23 -17.57
C GLU A 321 29.13 -17.72 -18.01
N THR A 322 29.29 -16.40 -17.99
CA THR A 322 30.58 -15.72 -18.20
C THR A 322 30.77 -14.63 -17.15
N ALA A 323 32.02 -14.34 -16.79
CA ALA A 323 32.38 -13.28 -15.86
C ALA A 323 32.86 -12.04 -16.61
N MET A 324 32.31 -10.86 -16.29
CA MET A 324 32.70 -9.59 -16.93
C MET A 324 34.19 -9.28 -16.79
N GLY A 325 34.79 -9.60 -15.64
CA GLY A 325 36.21 -9.36 -15.42
C GLY A 325 37.11 -10.27 -16.27
N ALA A 326 36.60 -11.39 -16.77
CA ALA A 326 37.36 -12.28 -17.64
C ALA A 326 37.71 -11.61 -18.98
N ALA A 327 36.99 -10.55 -19.36
CA ALA A 327 37.31 -9.76 -20.55
C ALA A 327 38.73 -9.17 -20.53
N ILE A 328 39.37 -9.04 -19.35
CA ILE A 328 40.75 -8.52 -19.25
C ILE A 328 41.73 -9.22 -20.20
N GLU A 329 41.53 -10.51 -20.47
CA GLU A 329 42.40 -11.28 -21.37
C GLU A 329 42.18 -11.01 -22.86
N CYS A 330 41.03 -10.42 -23.21
CA CYS A 330 40.63 -10.10 -24.59
C CYS A 330 41.19 -8.74 -25.06
N PHE A 331 41.65 -7.90 -24.14
CA PHE A 331 42.12 -6.55 -24.42
C PHE A 331 43.65 -6.49 -24.46
N GLU A 332 44.22 -6.22 -25.64
CA GLU A 332 45.63 -5.86 -25.76
C GLU A 332 45.89 -4.53 -25.03
N GLY A 333 46.89 -4.49 -24.14
CA GLY A 333 47.16 -3.31 -23.30
C GLY A 333 46.27 -3.21 -22.05
N ALA A 334 45.62 -4.31 -21.63
CA ALA A 334 44.91 -4.36 -20.37
C ALA A 334 45.85 -4.20 -19.15
N SER A 335 45.34 -3.60 -18.09
CA SER A 335 46.08 -3.33 -16.85
C SER A 335 45.23 -3.61 -15.60
N ALA A 336 45.83 -3.49 -14.42
CA ALA A 336 45.14 -3.58 -13.15
C ALA A 336 45.80 -2.66 -12.11
N VAL A 337 45.02 -2.20 -11.14
CA VAL A 337 45.48 -1.33 -10.04
C VAL A 337 44.98 -1.85 -8.70
N ILE A 338 45.73 -1.58 -7.63
CA ILE A 338 45.32 -1.92 -6.27
C ILE A 338 44.57 -0.73 -5.67
N VAL A 339 43.33 -0.96 -5.28
CA VAL A 339 42.46 0.00 -4.59
C VAL A 339 42.35 -0.32 -3.10
N PRO A 340 42.11 0.70 -2.24
CA PRO A 340 41.81 0.46 -0.84
C PRO A 340 40.57 -0.41 -0.69
N ARG A 341 40.55 -1.25 0.35
CA ARG A 341 39.46 -2.21 0.59
C ARG A 341 38.08 -1.54 0.76
N THR A 342 38.06 -0.27 1.15
CA THR A 342 36.83 0.55 1.21
C THR A 342 36.11 0.66 -0.14
N ARG A 343 36.80 0.44 -1.27
CA ARG A 343 36.19 0.38 -2.62
C ARG A 343 35.56 -0.98 -2.96
N PHE A 344 35.66 -1.94 -2.05
CA PHE A 344 35.09 -3.28 -2.18
C PHE A 344 34.31 -3.65 -0.91
N ALA A 345 33.07 -3.15 -0.85
CA ALA A 345 32.11 -3.40 0.22
C ALA A 345 30.82 -4.05 -0.34
N PRO A 346 30.89 -5.26 -0.93
CA PRO A 346 29.72 -5.95 -1.41
C PRO A 346 28.90 -6.53 -0.25
N VAL A 347 27.58 -6.43 -0.32
CA VAL A 347 26.69 -7.11 0.64
C VAL A 347 26.27 -8.46 0.07
N LYS A 348 26.78 -9.58 0.59
CA LYS A 348 26.42 -10.93 0.11
C LYS A 348 25.59 -11.72 1.14
N LYS A 349 25.76 -11.41 2.42
CA LYS A 349 25.08 -12.06 3.55
C LYS A 349 24.59 -11.01 4.57
N CYS A 350 23.74 -11.44 5.50
CA CYS A 350 23.31 -10.61 6.63
C CYS A 350 24.48 -10.12 7.52
N ASN A 351 25.60 -10.83 7.54
CA ASN A 351 26.82 -10.36 8.22
C ASN A 351 27.29 -9.01 7.65
N ASP A 352 27.38 -8.92 6.32
CA ASP A 352 27.84 -7.73 5.60
C ASP A 352 26.81 -6.59 5.76
N LEU A 353 25.52 -6.94 5.74
CA LEU A 353 24.44 -5.98 5.91
C LEU A 353 24.40 -5.37 7.31
N LEU A 354 24.54 -6.20 8.36
CA LEU A 354 24.62 -5.72 9.74
C LEU A 354 25.81 -4.77 9.93
N LEU A 355 26.97 -5.18 9.42
CA LEU A 355 28.18 -4.37 9.46
C LEU A 355 27.98 -3.00 8.80
N LEU A 356 27.45 -2.99 7.58
CA LEU A 356 27.25 -1.76 6.81
C LEU A 356 26.17 -0.85 7.39
N ARG A 357 25.13 -1.43 8.00
CA ARG A 357 24.07 -0.69 8.71
C ARG A 357 24.56 -0.07 10.01
N SER A 358 25.49 -0.71 10.70
CA SER A 358 26.04 -0.23 11.98
C SER A 358 26.83 1.06 11.83
N ASP A 359 27.16 1.69 12.95
CA ASP A 359 28.03 2.86 13.02
C ASP A 359 29.50 2.58 12.67
N ALA A 360 29.89 1.32 12.42
CA ALA A 360 31.19 1.00 11.83
C ALA A 360 31.34 1.57 10.41
N TYR A 361 30.24 1.81 9.71
CA TYR A 361 30.22 2.52 8.43
C TYR A 361 29.42 3.82 8.54
N ILE A 362 29.99 4.88 7.98
CA ILE A 362 29.37 6.21 7.87
C ILE A 362 29.19 6.56 6.39
N ILE A 363 28.22 7.43 6.11
CA ILE A 363 28.01 7.98 4.77
C ILE A 363 28.69 9.35 4.72
N THR A 364 29.58 9.55 3.75
CA THR A 364 30.23 10.84 3.48
C THR A 364 29.25 11.83 2.82
N GLU A 365 29.64 13.11 2.74
CA GLU A 365 28.80 14.15 2.09
C GLU A 365 28.48 13.85 0.62
N ASP A 366 29.36 13.12 -0.07
CA ASP A 366 29.18 12.64 -1.44
C ASP A 366 28.52 11.24 -1.51
N PHE A 367 27.85 10.84 -0.44
CA PHE A 367 27.01 9.63 -0.35
C PHE A 367 27.77 8.30 -0.50
N ARG A 368 29.05 8.24 -0.15
CA ARG A 368 29.84 7.00 -0.12
C ARG A 368 29.83 6.37 1.27
N PRO A 369 29.57 5.06 1.41
CA PRO A 369 29.84 4.38 2.65
C PRO A 369 31.34 4.15 2.82
N VAL A 370 31.89 4.69 3.90
CA VAL A 370 33.29 4.50 4.27
C VAL A 370 33.37 3.92 5.67
N LEU A 371 34.45 3.19 5.94
CA LEU A 371 34.74 2.72 7.28
C LEU A 371 34.92 3.93 8.19
N ASN A 372 34.22 3.92 9.32
CA ASN A 372 34.33 4.96 10.33
C ASN A 372 35.78 5.03 10.83
N PRO A 373 36.44 6.21 10.83
CA PRO A 373 37.79 6.36 11.37
C PRO A 373 37.94 5.86 12.81
N ALA A 374 36.85 5.88 13.59
CA ALA A 374 36.81 5.34 14.95
C ALA A 374 37.04 3.81 15.02
N CYS A 375 36.97 3.09 13.89
CA CYS A 375 37.32 1.67 13.79
C CYS A 375 38.84 1.43 13.58
N GLY A 376 39.68 2.47 13.57
CA GLY A 376 41.13 2.30 13.48
C GLY A 376 41.62 1.71 12.15
N GLY A 377 40.88 1.92 11.05
CA GLY A 377 41.25 1.47 9.71
C GLY A 377 40.96 0.00 9.39
N LYS A 378 40.40 -0.77 10.33
CA LYS A 378 40.05 -2.19 10.12
C LYS A 378 38.57 -2.44 10.41
N ALA A 379 37.87 -3.06 9.47
CA ALA A 379 36.46 -3.40 9.67
C ALA A 379 36.30 -4.60 10.63
N PRO A 380 35.27 -4.62 11.51
CA PRO A 380 34.96 -5.75 12.37
C PRO A 380 34.67 -7.03 11.58
N VAL A 381 35.06 -8.18 12.13
CA VAL A 381 34.71 -9.50 11.58
C VAL A 381 33.38 -9.97 12.17
N ILE A 382 32.35 -10.09 11.34
CA ILE A 382 31.00 -10.49 11.78
C ILE A 382 30.69 -11.94 11.37
N SER A 383 30.29 -12.76 12.34
CA SER A 383 29.89 -14.16 12.17
C SER A 383 28.54 -14.40 12.82
N LEU A 384 27.46 -14.25 12.05
CA LEU A 384 26.12 -14.62 12.50
C LEU A 384 25.82 -16.09 12.18
N ASP A 385 25.02 -16.74 13.01
CA ASP A 385 24.51 -18.09 12.78
C ASP A 385 23.79 -18.16 11.42
N SER A 386 24.43 -18.83 10.46
CA SER A 386 23.92 -18.90 9.09
C SER A 386 22.60 -19.64 8.96
N LYS A 387 22.17 -20.43 9.96
CA LYS A 387 20.85 -21.08 9.95
C LYS A 387 19.75 -20.16 10.46
N LYS A 388 20.08 -19.23 11.37
CA LYS A 388 19.10 -18.31 11.99
C LYS A 388 19.03 -16.96 11.25
N PHE A 389 20.15 -16.49 10.69
CA PHE A 389 20.28 -15.17 10.05
C PHE A 389 20.59 -15.25 8.55
N LYS A 390 20.13 -16.31 7.88
CA LYS A 390 20.28 -16.41 6.40
C LYS A 390 19.46 -15.33 5.68
N MET A 391 18.25 -15.08 6.18
CA MET A 391 17.26 -14.21 5.53
C MET A 391 17.28 -12.81 6.14
N VAL A 392 17.01 -11.79 5.32
CA VAL A 392 16.93 -10.38 5.77
C VAL A 392 15.88 -10.21 6.85
N GLN A 393 14.71 -10.85 6.72
CA GLN A 393 13.62 -10.70 7.70
C GLN A 393 14.07 -11.07 9.12
N ALA A 394 14.89 -12.13 9.26
CA ALA A 394 15.42 -12.54 10.56
C ALA A 394 16.41 -11.51 11.14
N LEU A 395 17.17 -10.82 10.29
CA LEU A 395 18.02 -9.71 10.73
C LEU A 395 17.18 -8.50 11.14
N GLU A 396 16.16 -8.13 10.36
CA GLU A 396 15.25 -7.03 10.70
C GLU A 396 14.55 -7.26 12.04
N GLU A 397 14.06 -8.47 12.29
CA GLU A 397 13.47 -8.86 13.58
C GLU A 397 14.48 -8.72 14.72
N ALA A 398 15.73 -9.13 14.48
CA ALA A 398 16.81 -9.04 15.46
C ALA A 398 17.29 -7.61 15.74
N THR A 399 17.14 -6.69 14.80
CA THR A 399 17.53 -5.27 14.93
C THR A 399 16.32 -4.33 14.95
N SER A 400 15.14 -4.84 15.36
CA SER A 400 13.89 -4.07 15.37
C SER A 400 13.94 -2.85 16.30
N GLU A 401 14.72 -2.96 17.38
CA GLU A 401 15.02 -1.85 18.31
C GLU A 401 16.24 -1.02 17.85
N GLY A 402 16.59 -1.13 16.56
CA GLY A 402 17.69 -0.49 15.86
C GLY A 402 18.98 -1.32 15.79
N VAL A 403 19.96 -0.77 15.09
CA VAL A 403 21.22 -1.46 14.78
C VAL A 403 22.23 -1.22 15.91
N PRO A 404 22.96 -2.25 16.38
CA PRO A 404 23.97 -2.09 17.44
C PRO A 404 25.15 -1.25 16.97
N SER A 405 25.89 -0.71 17.95
CA SER A 405 27.20 -0.11 17.70
C SER A 405 28.27 -1.20 17.54
N LEU A 406 29.06 -1.07 16.47
CA LEU A 406 30.21 -1.91 16.17
C LEU A 406 31.53 -1.11 16.14
N VAL A 407 31.49 0.19 16.47
CA VAL A 407 32.72 0.97 16.67
C VAL A 407 33.51 0.40 17.85
N GLY A 408 34.79 0.08 17.61
CA GLY A 408 35.65 -0.60 18.58
C GLY A 408 35.50 -2.12 18.62
N CYS A 409 34.58 -2.72 17.86
CA CYS A 409 34.45 -4.17 17.72
C CYS A 409 35.55 -4.72 16.81
N GLU A 410 36.28 -5.73 17.27
CA GLU A 410 37.22 -6.50 16.44
C GLU A 410 36.54 -7.70 15.79
N ARG A 411 35.73 -8.44 16.57
CA ARG A 411 35.01 -9.64 16.12
C ARG A 411 33.71 -9.81 16.88
N LEU A 412 32.62 -10.09 16.17
CA LEU A 412 31.33 -10.47 16.75
C LEU A 412 30.91 -11.85 16.23
N THR A 413 30.71 -12.80 17.14
CA THR A 413 30.15 -14.12 16.84
C THR A 413 28.80 -14.29 17.53
N VAL A 414 27.75 -14.62 16.78
CA VAL A 414 26.41 -14.86 17.31
C VAL A 414 25.95 -16.27 16.93
N LYS A 415 25.67 -17.10 17.92
CA LYS A 415 25.11 -18.46 17.77
C LYS A 415 23.70 -18.49 18.35
N GLY A 416 22.71 -18.93 17.56
CA GLY A 416 21.31 -18.90 17.97
C GLY A 416 20.60 -17.55 17.74
N LYS A 417 19.36 -17.43 18.21
CA LYS A 417 18.52 -16.24 17.96
C LYS A 417 18.81 -15.14 18.99
N ILE A 418 19.32 -14.00 18.55
CA ILE A 418 19.61 -12.84 19.41
C ILE A 418 18.90 -11.61 18.86
N ARG A 419 18.37 -10.78 19.76
CA ARG A 419 17.92 -9.41 19.47
C ARG A 419 18.93 -8.41 20.02
N MET A 420 19.08 -7.31 19.32
CA MET A 420 20.02 -6.23 19.59
C MET A 420 19.38 -4.91 19.18
N GLY A 421 19.85 -3.80 19.76
CA GLY A 421 19.25 -2.49 19.56
C GLY A 421 20.28 -1.38 19.54
N ARG A 422 19.83 -0.12 19.40
CA ARG A 422 20.71 1.07 19.48
C ARG A 422 21.47 1.19 20.80
N SER A 423 20.95 0.58 21.87
CA SER A 423 21.56 0.55 23.20
C SER A 423 22.68 -0.50 23.33
N THR A 424 22.81 -1.41 22.37
CA THR A 424 23.82 -2.48 22.36
C THR A 424 25.12 -1.98 21.73
N ARG A 425 26.25 -2.17 22.40
CA ARG A 425 27.58 -1.79 21.90
C ARG A 425 28.57 -2.95 22.09
N PHE A 426 29.21 -3.37 21.00
CA PHE A 426 30.21 -4.43 21.02
C PHE A 426 31.62 -3.84 20.87
N ILE A 427 32.54 -4.21 21.76
CA ILE A 427 33.94 -3.75 21.76
C ILE A 427 34.86 -4.97 21.89
N GLY A 428 35.98 -4.97 21.16
CA GLY A 428 36.93 -6.08 21.18
C GLY A 428 36.40 -7.36 20.53
N ALA A 429 36.71 -8.52 21.12
CA ALA A 429 36.24 -9.83 20.64
C ALA A 429 35.05 -10.33 21.47
N VAL A 430 33.85 -10.35 20.86
CA VAL A 430 32.60 -10.75 21.52
C VAL A 430 32.00 -12.01 20.89
N SER A 431 31.57 -12.95 21.74
CA SER A 431 30.85 -14.18 21.35
C SER A 431 29.56 -14.29 22.16
N ILE A 432 28.43 -14.52 21.50
CA ILE A 432 27.12 -14.65 22.14
C ILE A 432 26.48 -15.97 21.71
N THR A 433 25.99 -16.73 22.67
CA THR A 433 25.29 -17.99 22.44
C THR A 433 23.89 -17.94 23.06
N ASN A 434 22.91 -18.40 22.30
CA ASN A 434 21.56 -18.71 22.77
C ASN A 434 21.11 -20.05 22.21
N THR A 435 20.93 -21.05 23.06
CA THR A 435 20.45 -22.38 22.68
C THR A 435 18.93 -22.51 22.77
N SER A 436 18.21 -21.50 23.26
CA SER A 436 16.75 -21.50 23.33
C SER A 436 16.10 -21.16 21.98
N ASP A 437 14.84 -21.52 21.81
CA ASP A 437 14.07 -21.24 20.58
C ASP A 437 13.54 -19.81 20.51
N GLU A 438 13.57 -19.09 21.63
CA GLU A 438 13.16 -17.69 21.76
C GLU A 438 14.37 -16.76 21.59
N ALA A 439 14.18 -15.63 20.89
CA ALA A 439 15.24 -14.66 20.72
C ALA A 439 15.48 -13.82 21.99
N LYS A 440 16.72 -13.78 22.46
CA LYS A 440 17.11 -13.06 23.69
C LYS A 440 17.71 -11.70 23.38
N TYR A 441 17.31 -10.67 24.13
CA TYR A 441 17.80 -9.32 23.92
C TYR A 441 19.11 -9.10 24.66
N VAL A 442 20.07 -8.52 23.95
CA VAL A 442 21.38 -8.19 24.48
C VAL A 442 21.54 -6.68 24.43
N SER A 443 21.75 -6.05 25.58
CA SER A 443 21.81 -4.59 25.72
C SER A 443 23.06 -4.12 26.47
N GLY A 444 23.36 -2.82 26.36
CA GLY A 444 24.50 -2.20 27.02
C GLY A 444 25.83 -2.43 26.31
N LYS A 445 26.94 -2.11 27.01
CA LYS A 445 28.31 -2.29 26.52
C LYS A 445 28.81 -3.69 26.85
N ILE A 446 29.28 -4.41 25.82
CA ILE A 446 29.86 -5.75 25.93
C ILE A 446 31.25 -5.70 25.32
N GLU A 447 32.25 -6.01 26.14
CA GLU A 447 33.66 -5.82 25.83
C GLU A 447 34.41 -7.11 26.16
N ASP A 448 35.11 -7.67 25.15
CA ASP A 448 35.97 -8.86 25.28
C ASP A 448 35.35 -10.02 26.07
N ALA A 449 34.11 -10.39 25.70
CA ALA A 449 33.29 -11.32 26.47
C ALA A 449 32.73 -12.48 25.63
N GLU A 450 32.58 -13.63 26.28
CA GLU A 450 31.74 -14.75 25.83
C GLU A 450 30.49 -14.83 26.71
N LEU A 451 29.31 -14.60 26.12
CA LEU A 451 28.03 -14.58 26.82
C LEU A 451 27.16 -15.77 26.40
N ASP A 452 26.60 -16.48 27.36
CA ASP A 452 25.52 -17.45 27.15
C ASP A 452 24.24 -16.89 27.76
N VAL A 453 23.33 -16.44 26.92
CA VAL A 453 22.06 -15.78 27.31
C VAL A 453 20.89 -16.75 27.24
N SER A 454 21.14 -18.06 27.11
CA SER A 454 20.10 -19.05 26.86
C SER A 454 19.00 -19.09 27.93
N ASN A 455 19.35 -18.72 29.17
CA ASN A 455 18.47 -18.71 30.33
C ASN A 455 17.93 -17.32 30.70
N ASP A 456 18.27 -16.28 29.95
CA ASP A 456 17.81 -14.92 30.23
C ASP A 456 16.31 -14.78 29.98
N VAL A 457 15.69 -13.74 30.52
CA VAL A 457 14.28 -13.43 30.25
C VAL A 457 14.06 -13.04 28.78
N GLY A 458 12.83 -13.23 28.29
CA GLY A 458 12.46 -12.97 26.89
C GLY A 458 11.50 -11.80 26.76
N LEU A 459 10.67 -11.83 25.72
CA LEU A 459 9.67 -10.78 25.48
C LEU A 459 8.48 -10.84 26.45
N GLY A 460 8.28 -11.95 27.15
CA GLY A 460 7.16 -12.13 28.07
C GLY A 460 5.80 -11.89 27.40
N PRO A 461 4.97 -10.95 27.89
CA PRO A 461 3.65 -10.66 27.32
C PRO A 461 3.71 -10.17 25.86
N LEU A 462 4.84 -9.62 25.41
CA LEU A 462 5.02 -9.14 24.04
C LEU A 462 5.53 -10.23 23.09
N LYS A 463 5.69 -11.49 23.55
CA LYS A 463 6.19 -12.58 22.73
C LYS A 463 5.19 -12.97 21.65
N PRO A 464 5.50 -12.78 20.35
CA PRO A 464 4.63 -13.25 19.30
C PRO A 464 4.68 -14.78 19.21
N SER A 465 3.52 -15.39 19.02
CA SER A 465 3.37 -16.79 18.67
C SER A 465 2.78 -16.89 17.26
N VAL A 466 3.18 -17.93 16.53
CA VAL A 466 2.62 -18.25 15.20
C VAL A 466 1.62 -19.38 15.40
N VAL A 467 0.37 -19.15 14.99
CA VAL A 467 -0.69 -20.14 15.03
C VAL A 467 -0.98 -20.58 13.59
N ASN A 468 -0.89 -21.89 13.33
CA ASN A 468 -1.24 -22.44 12.03
C ASN A 468 -2.73 -22.26 11.77
N SER A 469 -3.10 -21.89 10.55
CA SER A 469 -4.48 -21.70 10.12
C SER A 469 -4.62 -22.11 8.66
N ALA A 470 -5.85 -22.28 8.19
CA ALA A 470 -6.16 -22.56 6.80
C ALA A 470 -7.10 -21.49 6.24
N PRO A 471 -7.14 -21.28 4.91
CA PRO A 471 -8.09 -20.38 4.27
C PRO A 471 -9.54 -20.73 4.65
N ILE A 472 -10.33 -19.72 4.98
CA ILE A 472 -11.77 -19.87 5.26
C ILE A 472 -12.53 -19.15 4.15
N ALA A 473 -13.42 -19.88 3.46
CA ALA A 473 -14.20 -19.33 2.36
C ALA A 473 -15.12 -18.19 2.84
N GLY A 474 -15.40 -17.24 1.96
CA GLY A 474 -16.41 -16.20 2.20
C GLY A 474 -15.89 -14.92 2.86
N GLN A 475 -14.59 -14.80 3.13
CA GLN A 475 -13.95 -13.60 3.69
C GLN A 475 -13.67 -12.49 2.66
N LYS A 476 -14.59 -12.25 1.73
CA LYS A 476 -14.48 -11.17 0.75
C LYS A 476 -15.03 -9.87 1.34
N PRO A 477 -14.22 -8.81 1.55
CA PRO A 477 -14.74 -7.51 1.94
C PRO A 477 -15.76 -7.00 0.90
N GLY A 478 -16.86 -6.45 1.37
CA GLY A 478 -17.79 -5.68 0.53
C GLY A 478 -17.23 -4.28 0.21
N THR A 479 -18.11 -3.36 -0.18
CA THR A 479 -17.73 -1.98 -0.54
C THR A 479 -17.03 -1.21 0.57
N SER A 480 -17.26 -1.59 1.83
CA SER A 480 -16.79 -0.84 3.00
C SER A 480 -16.38 -1.77 4.16
N GLY A 481 -16.01 -3.03 3.89
CA GLY A 481 -15.60 -3.99 4.92
C GLY A 481 -16.31 -5.35 4.84
N LEU A 482 -15.89 -6.31 5.67
CA LEU A 482 -16.47 -7.65 5.75
C LEU A 482 -17.67 -7.64 6.71
N ARG A 483 -18.80 -8.24 6.30
CA ARG A 483 -20.00 -8.41 7.12
C ARG A 483 -20.50 -9.85 7.01
N LYS A 484 -20.78 -10.47 8.14
CA LYS A 484 -21.25 -11.87 8.27
C LYS A 484 -22.06 -12.02 9.54
N LYS A 485 -22.68 -13.19 9.70
CA LYS A 485 -23.32 -13.54 10.97
C LYS A 485 -22.29 -13.56 12.09
N THR A 486 -22.64 -13.03 13.26
CA THR A 486 -21.76 -12.95 14.44
C THR A 486 -21.18 -14.33 14.78
N LYS A 487 -22.01 -15.38 14.74
CA LYS A 487 -21.55 -16.77 14.95
C LYS A 487 -20.44 -17.21 14.01
N GLU A 488 -20.39 -16.71 12.77
CA GLU A 488 -19.33 -17.03 11.81
C GLU A 488 -18.01 -16.41 12.26
N PHE A 489 -18.01 -15.14 12.70
CA PHE A 489 -16.83 -14.47 13.26
C PHE A 489 -16.31 -15.12 14.54
N MET A 490 -17.20 -15.68 15.35
CA MET A 490 -16.86 -16.40 16.58
C MET A 490 -16.31 -17.81 16.33
N THR A 491 -16.37 -18.32 15.08
CA THR A 491 -15.71 -19.59 14.76
C THR A 491 -14.19 -19.45 14.84
N GLU A 492 -13.53 -20.56 15.16
CA GLU A 492 -12.08 -20.59 15.35
C GLU A 492 -11.35 -19.99 14.14
N ASN A 493 -10.41 -19.08 14.41
CA ASN A 493 -9.55 -18.42 13.43
C ASN A 493 -10.25 -17.51 12.41
N TYR A 494 -11.57 -17.35 12.42
CA TYR A 494 -12.26 -16.53 11.40
C TYR A 494 -11.83 -15.06 11.47
N LEU A 495 -12.02 -14.42 12.64
CA LEU A 495 -11.56 -13.05 12.87
C LEU A 495 -10.05 -12.93 12.67
N ASN A 496 -9.27 -13.87 13.23
CA ASN A 496 -7.81 -13.83 13.16
C ASN A 496 -7.29 -13.84 11.73
N ASN A 497 -7.84 -14.71 10.88
CA ASN A 497 -7.43 -14.82 9.49
C ASN A 497 -7.67 -13.51 8.73
N PHE A 498 -8.82 -12.88 8.97
CA PHE A 498 -9.14 -11.60 8.33
C PHE A 498 -8.23 -10.47 8.82
N VAL A 499 -8.02 -10.36 10.14
CA VAL A 499 -7.14 -9.34 10.74
C VAL A 499 -5.70 -9.50 10.26
N GLN A 500 -5.17 -10.72 10.25
CA GLN A 500 -3.82 -10.98 9.71
C GLN A 500 -3.75 -10.62 8.22
N SER A 501 -4.76 -10.97 7.43
CA SER A 501 -4.81 -10.66 5.99
C SER A 501 -4.78 -9.15 5.71
N VAL A 502 -5.43 -8.35 6.57
CA VAL A 502 -5.36 -6.88 6.51
C VAL A 502 -3.96 -6.38 6.86
N PHE A 503 -3.35 -6.88 7.96
CA PHE A 503 -1.97 -6.50 8.29
C PHE A 503 -0.97 -6.84 7.18
N ASP A 504 -1.08 -8.04 6.61
CA ASP A 504 -0.22 -8.48 5.51
C ASP A 504 -0.37 -7.55 4.30
N ALA A 505 -1.60 -7.15 3.95
CA ALA A 505 -1.87 -6.22 2.85
C ALA A 505 -1.33 -4.81 3.13
N VAL A 506 -1.49 -4.30 4.35
CA VAL A 506 -1.05 -2.97 4.79
C VAL A 506 0.49 -2.88 4.80
N ILE A 507 1.16 -3.90 5.34
CA ILE A 507 2.63 -3.99 5.39
C ILE A 507 3.19 -4.16 3.98
N ALA A 508 2.61 -5.05 3.15
CA ALA A 508 3.01 -5.20 1.75
C ALA A 508 2.80 -3.92 0.93
N GLY A 509 1.79 -3.12 1.29
CA GLY A 509 1.53 -1.78 0.74
C GLY A 509 2.54 -0.71 1.16
N GLY A 510 3.55 -1.06 1.97
CA GLY A 510 4.64 -0.16 2.38
C GLY A 510 4.40 0.62 3.67
N THR A 511 3.33 0.32 4.42
CA THR A 511 3.06 0.97 5.70
C THR A 511 3.97 0.40 6.79
N ASN A 512 4.79 1.23 7.42
CA ASN A 512 5.50 0.83 8.63
C ASN A 512 4.58 0.95 9.85
N VAL A 513 3.98 -0.17 10.27
CA VAL A 513 3.04 -0.22 11.40
C VAL A 513 3.66 0.08 12.76
N SER A 514 5.00 0.07 12.86
CA SER A 514 5.73 0.36 14.11
C SER A 514 5.91 1.87 14.38
N ASP A 515 5.84 2.71 13.34
CA ASP A 515 6.05 4.16 13.46
C ASP A 515 4.76 4.94 13.78
N GLY A 516 3.60 4.36 13.45
CA GLY A 516 2.30 5.02 13.59
C GLY A 516 1.49 4.53 14.79
N THR A 517 0.21 4.91 14.77
CA THR A 517 -0.80 4.46 15.74
C THR A 517 -1.90 3.68 15.02
N LEU A 518 -2.37 2.58 15.60
CA LEU A 518 -3.57 1.89 15.11
C LEU A 518 -4.79 2.34 15.92
N VAL A 519 -5.82 2.85 15.25
CA VAL A 519 -7.10 3.17 15.90
C VAL A 519 -7.99 1.94 15.89
N ILE A 520 -8.69 1.67 16.98
CA ILE A 520 -9.72 0.63 17.03
C ILE A 520 -10.95 1.21 17.71
N GLY A 521 -12.10 1.07 17.06
CA GLY A 521 -13.38 1.43 17.64
C GLY A 521 -14.51 0.71 16.93
N GLY A 522 -15.71 0.86 17.43
CA GLY A 522 -16.88 0.24 16.82
C GLY A 522 -18.17 0.80 17.39
N ASP A 523 -19.27 0.22 16.92
CA ASP A 523 -20.61 0.71 17.25
C ASP A 523 -21.20 0.17 18.56
N GLY A 524 -20.45 -0.69 19.25
CA GLY A 524 -20.86 -1.32 20.50
C GLY A 524 -21.62 -2.62 20.34
N ARG A 525 -21.82 -3.12 19.10
CA ARG A 525 -22.50 -4.40 18.87
C ARG A 525 -21.81 -5.57 19.58
N TYR A 526 -22.57 -6.64 19.78
CA TYR A 526 -22.10 -7.89 20.37
C TYR A 526 -20.82 -8.37 19.68
N PHE A 527 -19.88 -8.91 20.46
CA PHE A 527 -18.52 -9.35 20.06
C PHE A 527 -17.48 -8.24 19.84
N ASN A 528 -17.85 -6.94 19.91
CA ASN A 528 -16.86 -5.85 19.80
C ASN A 528 -15.75 -5.93 20.87
N PRO A 529 -16.05 -6.07 22.19
CA PRO A 529 -15.01 -6.09 23.22
C PRO A 529 -13.97 -7.20 22.98
N GLU A 530 -14.40 -8.41 22.63
CA GLU A 530 -13.54 -9.56 22.38
C GLU A 530 -12.70 -9.39 21.10
N ALA A 531 -13.31 -8.82 20.05
CA ALA A 531 -12.61 -8.52 18.81
C ALA A 531 -11.52 -7.44 19.02
N ILE A 532 -11.77 -6.42 19.85
CA ILE A 532 -10.77 -5.39 20.20
C ILE A 532 -9.55 -6.02 20.84
N GLN A 533 -9.73 -6.87 21.86
CA GLN A 533 -8.60 -7.53 22.54
C GLN A 533 -7.80 -8.40 21.55
N THR A 534 -8.50 -9.13 20.67
CA THR A 534 -7.87 -9.95 19.64
C THR A 534 -7.03 -9.10 18.68
N ILE A 535 -7.57 -7.98 18.19
CA ILE A 535 -6.88 -7.08 17.26
C ILE A 535 -5.67 -6.41 17.93
N ILE A 536 -5.75 -6.02 19.21
CA ILE A 536 -4.61 -5.48 19.95
C ILE A 536 -3.46 -6.52 19.99
N LYS A 537 -3.76 -7.75 20.44
CA LYS A 537 -2.74 -8.82 20.56
C LYS A 537 -2.13 -9.22 19.22
N MET A 538 -2.93 -9.22 18.15
CA MET A 538 -2.44 -9.47 16.79
C MET A 538 -1.67 -8.27 16.23
N GLY A 539 -2.09 -7.05 16.52
CA GLY A 539 -1.39 -5.83 16.13
C GLY A 539 0.00 -5.77 16.74
N VAL A 540 0.14 -6.06 18.04
CA VAL A 540 1.43 -6.15 18.72
C VAL A 540 2.32 -7.21 18.07
N ALA A 541 1.77 -8.39 17.79
CA ALA A 541 2.50 -9.48 17.14
C ALA A 541 2.93 -9.16 15.70
N ASN A 542 2.26 -8.21 15.04
CA ASN A 542 2.59 -7.68 13.73
C ASN A 542 3.45 -6.40 13.77
N GLY A 543 3.83 -5.93 14.97
CA GLY A 543 4.78 -4.83 15.16
C GLY A 543 4.18 -3.47 15.52
N VAL A 544 2.87 -3.38 15.74
CA VAL A 544 2.22 -2.14 16.20
C VAL A 544 2.70 -1.80 17.62
N LYS A 545 3.19 -0.57 17.81
CA LYS A 545 3.70 -0.09 19.11
C LYS A 545 2.72 0.83 19.85
N ARG A 546 1.72 1.38 19.17
CA ARG A 546 0.75 2.32 19.72
C ARG A 546 -0.67 2.07 19.24
N PHE A 547 -1.63 2.19 20.16
CA PHE A 547 -3.05 2.02 19.88
C PHE A 547 -3.86 3.17 20.48
N TRP A 548 -4.90 3.60 19.75
CA TRP A 548 -5.95 4.47 20.28
C TRP A 548 -7.28 3.74 20.22
N ILE A 549 -7.93 3.60 21.39
CA ILE A 549 -9.18 2.86 21.55
C ILE A 549 -10.22 3.82 22.13
N GLY A 550 -11.43 3.89 21.55
CA GLY A 550 -12.51 4.65 22.19
C GLY A 550 -12.88 4.07 23.55
N GLU A 551 -13.34 4.92 24.47
CA GLU A 551 -13.88 4.46 25.76
C GLU A 551 -15.02 3.43 25.53
N ASN A 552 -14.95 2.32 26.26
CA ASN A 552 -15.79 1.13 26.07
C ASN A 552 -15.70 0.48 24.67
N GLY A 553 -14.66 0.81 23.90
CA GLY A 553 -14.54 0.41 22.50
C GLY A 553 -15.45 1.19 21.53
N LEU A 554 -16.11 2.25 22.00
CA LEU A 554 -17.09 3.01 21.23
C LEU A 554 -16.41 4.14 20.45
N LEU A 555 -16.48 4.11 19.13
CA LEU A 555 -16.19 5.24 18.24
C LEU A 555 -17.15 5.16 17.05
N SER A 556 -17.85 6.25 16.76
CA SER A 556 -18.61 6.35 15.51
C SER A 556 -17.66 6.32 14.32
N THR A 557 -18.15 5.82 13.18
CA THR A 557 -17.38 5.80 11.93
C THR A 557 -16.85 7.20 11.54
N PRO A 558 -17.62 8.30 11.59
CA PRO A 558 -17.08 9.64 11.37
C PRO A 558 -16.06 10.07 12.43
N ALA A 559 -16.23 9.68 13.70
CA ALA A 559 -15.25 9.98 14.74
C ALA A 559 -13.91 9.27 14.52
N VAL A 560 -13.92 8.01 14.06
CA VAL A 560 -12.69 7.31 13.65
C VAL A 560 -11.99 8.09 12.55
N SER A 561 -12.73 8.55 11.54
CA SER A 561 -12.18 9.34 10.45
C SER A 561 -11.57 10.66 10.95
N ALA A 562 -12.27 11.38 11.84
CA ALA A 562 -11.78 12.60 12.48
C ALA A 562 -10.52 12.35 13.31
N ILE A 563 -10.48 11.27 14.10
CA ILE A 563 -9.31 10.92 14.94
C ILE A 563 -8.08 10.65 14.08
N ILE A 564 -8.20 9.89 12.99
CA ILE A 564 -7.07 9.61 12.09
C ILE A 564 -6.47 10.92 11.53
N ARG A 565 -7.34 11.88 11.21
CA ARG A 565 -6.97 13.12 10.50
C ARG A 565 -6.47 14.22 11.44
N GLU A 566 -7.12 14.38 12.58
CA GLU A 566 -6.96 15.55 13.44
C GLU A 566 -6.24 15.26 14.77
N ARG A 567 -6.18 14.00 15.23
CA ARG A 567 -5.63 13.69 16.57
C ARG A 567 -4.10 13.58 16.57
N GLY A 568 -3.50 14.18 17.60
CA GLY A 568 -2.12 13.94 18.02
C GLY A 568 -1.07 14.75 17.26
N PRO A 569 0.16 14.83 17.78
CA PRO A 569 1.26 15.48 17.06
C PRO A 569 1.64 14.66 15.82
N VAL A 570 2.25 15.31 14.82
CA VAL A 570 2.59 14.72 13.51
C VAL A 570 3.36 13.38 13.59
N TRP A 571 4.10 13.14 14.68
CA TRP A 571 4.88 11.93 14.93
C TRP A 571 4.10 10.76 15.57
N GLN A 572 2.83 10.93 15.93
CA GLN A 572 1.92 9.88 16.43
C GLN A 572 0.77 9.56 15.45
N LYS A 573 0.87 9.99 14.19
CA LYS A 573 -0.21 9.86 13.21
C LYS A 573 -0.71 8.41 13.11
N ALA A 574 -2.03 8.28 13.02
CA ALA A 574 -2.65 7.00 12.78
C ALA A 574 -2.34 6.54 11.35
N PHE A 575 -1.89 5.29 11.20
CA PHE A 575 -1.67 4.71 9.86
C PHE A 575 -2.95 4.08 9.29
N GLY A 576 -3.93 3.82 10.15
CA GLY A 576 -5.22 3.25 9.79
C GLY A 576 -6.05 2.92 11.02
N ALA A 577 -7.23 2.32 10.77
CA ALA A 577 -8.14 1.92 11.82
C ALA A 577 -8.91 0.64 11.48
N PHE A 578 -9.14 -0.20 12.48
CA PHE A 578 -10.21 -1.20 12.43
C PHE A 578 -11.49 -0.62 13.00
N ILE A 579 -12.58 -0.68 12.24
CA ILE A 579 -13.91 -0.23 12.67
C ILE A 579 -14.82 -1.45 12.79
N LEU A 580 -15.22 -1.77 14.01
CA LEU A 580 -16.02 -2.95 14.34
C LEU A 580 -17.49 -2.60 14.27
N THR A 581 -18.03 -2.74 13.06
CA THR A 581 -19.40 -2.39 12.73
C THR A 581 -19.86 -3.08 11.44
N ALA A 582 -21.13 -3.47 11.40
CA ALA A 582 -21.86 -3.79 10.18
C ALA A 582 -22.87 -2.67 9.81
N SER A 583 -22.61 -1.43 10.25
CA SER A 583 -23.45 -0.24 10.05
C SER A 583 -24.90 -0.52 10.46
N HIS A 584 -25.86 -0.18 9.62
CA HIS A 584 -27.28 -0.38 9.83
C HIS A 584 -27.75 -1.82 10.09
N ASN A 585 -26.98 -2.87 9.75
CA ASN A 585 -27.37 -4.26 9.96
C ASN A 585 -27.65 -4.55 11.46
N PRO A 586 -28.62 -5.43 11.78
CA PRO A 586 -28.99 -5.74 13.15
C PRO A 586 -27.80 -6.33 13.93
N GLY A 587 -27.76 -6.06 15.23
CA GLY A 587 -26.73 -6.50 16.15
C GLY A 587 -27.20 -7.68 17.00
N GLY A 588 -26.24 -8.33 17.68
CA GLY A 588 -26.52 -9.43 18.59
C GLY A 588 -25.86 -10.76 18.17
N PRO A 589 -25.98 -11.79 19.02
CA PRO A 589 -25.29 -13.07 18.83
C PRO A 589 -25.78 -13.88 17.63
N ASP A 590 -27.06 -13.73 17.26
CA ASP A 590 -27.68 -14.41 16.11
C ASP A 590 -27.72 -13.54 14.83
N GLU A 591 -27.31 -12.28 14.94
CA GLU A 591 -27.36 -11.30 13.87
C GLU A 591 -25.98 -11.05 13.25
N ASP A 592 -25.68 -9.82 12.83
CA ASP A 592 -24.52 -9.53 12.00
C ASP A 592 -23.41 -8.82 12.79
N PHE A 593 -22.18 -9.27 12.54
CA PHE A 593 -20.95 -8.59 12.93
C PHE A 593 -20.23 -8.09 11.68
N GLY A 594 -19.43 -7.03 11.82
CA GLY A 594 -18.67 -6.48 10.72
C GLY A 594 -17.34 -5.89 11.16
N ILE A 595 -16.39 -5.93 10.25
CA ILE A 595 -15.06 -5.36 10.43
C ILE A 595 -14.68 -4.60 9.15
N LYS A 596 -14.48 -3.29 9.29
CA LYS A 596 -14.01 -2.37 8.26
C LYS A 596 -12.54 -2.01 8.53
N TYR A 597 -11.83 -1.57 7.50
CA TYR A 597 -10.51 -0.98 7.64
C TYR A 597 -10.45 0.37 6.93
N ASN A 598 -10.06 1.41 7.66
CA ASN A 598 -9.80 2.75 7.13
C ASN A 598 -8.29 3.03 7.09
N THR A 599 -7.86 3.82 6.11
CA THR A 599 -6.44 4.16 5.91
C THR A 599 -6.08 5.52 6.49
N GLN A 600 -4.80 5.90 6.40
CA GLN A 600 -4.24 7.16 6.90
C GLN A 600 -4.92 8.46 6.42
N ASN A 601 -5.73 8.45 5.36
CA ASN A 601 -6.53 9.62 4.96
C ASN A 601 -7.82 9.79 5.80
N GLY A 602 -8.16 8.79 6.62
CA GLY A 602 -9.36 8.69 7.44
C GLY A 602 -10.51 7.93 6.78
N GLY A 603 -10.38 7.51 5.51
CA GLY A 603 -11.46 6.92 4.72
C GLY A 603 -11.34 5.41 4.55
N PRO A 604 -12.39 4.75 4.00
CA PRO A 604 -12.39 3.32 3.71
C PRO A 604 -11.19 2.91 2.86
N ALA A 605 -10.67 1.72 3.11
CA ALA A 605 -9.59 1.15 2.32
C ALA A 605 -9.90 1.15 0.81
N PRO A 606 -8.94 1.57 -0.04
CA PRO A 606 -9.11 1.56 -1.48
C PRO A 606 -9.20 0.12 -2.02
N GLU A 607 -9.72 0.01 -3.24
CA GLU A 607 -10.02 -1.28 -3.87
C GLU A 607 -8.79 -2.21 -3.95
N TYR A 608 -7.62 -1.68 -4.31
CA TYR A 608 -6.39 -2.49 -4.41
C TYR A 608 -6.02 -3.14 -3.07
N LEU A 609 -6.21 -2.44 -1.95
CA LEU A 609 -5.88 -2.93 -0.62
C LEU A 609 -6.88 -4.00 -0.18
N MET A 610 -8.16 -3.83 -0.51
CA MET A 610 -9.21 -4.82 -0.24
C MET A 610 -9.06 -6.07 -1.11
N GLN A 611 -8.62 -5.93 -2.36
CA GLN A 611 -8.29 -7.06 -3.23
C GLN A 611 -7.08 -7.84 -2.70
N ALA A 612 -6.02 -7.15 -2.27
CA ALA A 612 -4.88 -7.78 -1.61
C ALA A 612 -5.28 -8.51 -0.33
N THR A 613 -6.11 -7.88 0.51
CA THR A 613 -6.67 -8.50 1.73
C THR A 613 -7.43 -9.79 1.38
N HIS A 614 -8.32 -9.75 0.40
CA HIS A 614 -9.07 -10.93 -0.03
C HIS A 614 -8.16 -12.03 -0.59
N ALA A 615 -7.15 -11.69 -1.39
CA ALA A 615 -6.17 -12.67 -1.88
C ALA A 615 -5.40 -13.35 -0.73
N ASN A 616 -5.05 -12.58 0.31
CA ASN A 616 -4.39 -13.09 1.51
C ASN A 616 -5.32 -14.08 2.25
N THR A 617 -6.61 -13.77 2.42
CA THR A 617 -7.56 -14.69 3.09
C THR A 617 -7.66 -16.06 2.38
N GLY A 618 -7.51 -16.08 1.05
CA GLY A 618 -7.56 -17.30 0.25
C GLY A 618 -6.27 -18.13 0.27
N THR A 619 -5.17 -17.60 0.79
CA THR A 619 -3.84 -18.23 0.75
C THR A 619 -3.15 -18.33 2.12
N ILE A 620 -3.77 -17.79 3.17
CA ILE A 620 -3.25 -17.77 4.53
C ILE A 620 -2.92 -19.18 5.06
N LYS A 621 -1.79 -19.31 5.75
CA LYS A 621 -1.31 -20.56 6.38
C LYS A 621 -1.11 -20.45 7.88
N SER A 622 -1.04 -19.22 8.39
CA SER A 622 -0.79 -18.93 9.79
C SER A 622 -1.08 -17.47 10.09
N TYR A 623 -1.32 -17.13 11.35
CA TYR A 623 -1.34 -15.76 11.84
C TYR A 623 -0.44 -15.58 13.07
N LYS A 624 -0.10 -14.33 13.38
CA LYS A 624 0.72 -13.95 14.54
C LYS A 624 -0.17 -13.40 15.65
N ILE A 625 0.08 -13.81 16.90
CA ILE A 625 -0.62 -13.29 18.08
C ILE A 625 0.25 -13.35 19.35
N CYS A 626 0.21 -12.31 20.17
CA CYS A 626 0.79 -12.29 21.52
C CYS A 626 -0.22 -12.88 22.51
N LYS A 627 -0.37 -14.21 22.50
CA LYS A 627 -1.40 -14.92 23.30
C LYS A 627 -1.31 -14.69 24.81
N ASP A 628 -0.10 -14.47 25.31
CA ASP A 628 0.20 -14.30 26.74
C ASP A 628 0.08 -12.82 27.18
N MET A 629 -0.21 -11.91 26.24
CA MET A 629 -0.50 -10.51 26.54
C MET A 629 -1.83 -10.40 27.31
N PRO A 630 -1.86 -9.67 28.44
CA PRO A 630 -3.09 -9.45 29.18
C PRO A 630 -4.07 -8.59 28.38
N ASP A 631 -5.36 -8.75 28.65
CA ASP A 631 -6.38 -7.85 28.11
C ASP A 631 -6.23 -6.45 28.72
N VAL A 632 -6.49 -5.42 27.91
CA VAL A 632 -6.48 -4.02 28.34
C VAL A 632 -7.87 -3.61 28.81
N ASP A 633 -7.98 -2.90 29.94
CA ASP A 633 -9.24 -2.31 30.41
C ASP A 633 -9.65 -1.17 29.48
N ILE A 634 -10.53 -1.46 28.51
CA ILE A 634 -11.03 -0.47 27.54
C ILE A 634 -12.15 0.41 28.12
N SER A 635 -12.59 0.18 29.36
CA SER A 635 -13.73 0.91 29.97
C SER A 635 -13.36 2.26 30.60
N LYS A 636 -12.06 2.57 30.71
CA LYS A 636 -11.57 3.77 31.38
C LYS A 636 -10.58 4.51 30.51
N VAL A 637 -10.83 5.80 30.30
CA VAL A 637 -9.87 6.70 29.66
C VAL A 637 -8.54 6.70 30.42
N GLY A 638 -7.44 6.52 29.69
CA GLY A 638 -6.09 6.45 30.25
C GLY A 638 -5.11 5.71 29.37
N THR A 639 -3.85 5.68 29.80
CA THR A 639 -2.75 5.02 29.09
C THR A 639 -2.34 3.75 29.81
N THR A 640 -2.27 2.63 29.08
CA THR A 640 -1.69 1.37 29.55
C THR A 640 -0.41 1.09 28.77
N GLU A 641 0.71 0.97 29.48
CA GLU A 641 1.99 0.53 28.90
C GLU A 641 2.24 -0.94 29.24
N ILE A 642 2.52 -1.75 28.22
CA ILE A 642 2.84 -3.17 28.36
C ILE A 642 4.30 -3.34 27.92
N ALA A 643 5.18 -3.63 28.87
CA ALA A 643 6.61 -3.80 28.63
C ALA A 643 6.97 -5.26 28.38
N ALA A 644 8.04 -5.48 27.61
CA ALA A 644 8.71 -6.78 27.55
C ALA A 644 9.43 -7.08 28.87
N ASP A 645 9.46 -8.35 29.28
CA ASP A 645 10.12 -8.78 30.53
C ASP A 645 11.63 -8.48 30.53
N ASP A 646 12.26 -8.47 29.35
CA ASP A 646 13.67 -8.14 29.17
C ASP A 646 13.96 -6.64 29.00
N GLY A 647 12.93 -5.78 29.12
CA GLY A 647 13.06 -4.33 29.01
C GLY A 647 13.43 -3.81 27.62
N SER A 648 13.39 -4.66 26.59
CA SER A 648 13.81 -4.30 25.23
C SER A 648 12.84 -3.39 24.49
N SER A 649 11.55 -3.46 24.84
CA SER A 649 10.49 -2.70 24.17
C SER A 649 9.26 -2.57 25.05
N SER A 650 8.39 -1.62 24.69
CA SER A 650 7.04 -1.51 25.25
C SER A 650 6.03 -1.17 24.16
N VAL A 651 4.75 -1.42 24.47
CA VAL A 651 3.59 -1.07 23.67
C VAL A 651 2.70 -0.16 24.51
N VAL A 652 2.17 0.88 23.88
CA VAL A 652 1.27 1.84 24.53
C VAL A 652 -0.14 1.70 23.97
N VAL A 653 -1.12 1.53 24.83
CA VAL A 653 -2.55 1.52 24.48
C VAL A 653 -3.21 2.68 25.22
N ASP A 654 -3.66 3.69 24.47
CA ASP A 654 -4.45 4.79 25.03
C ASP A 654 -5.94 4.51 24.79
N VAL A 655 -6.69 4.44 25.88
CA VAL A 655 -8.15 4.55 25.85
C VAL A 655 -8.49 6.03 25.90
N ILE A 656 -9.20 6.51 24.89
CA ILE A 656 -9.44 7.94 24.66
C ILE A 656 -10.93 8.28 24.80
N PRO A 657 -11.28 9.51 25.18
CA PRO A 657 -12.68 9.95 25.16
C PRO A 657 -13.27 9.79 23.76
N SER A 658 -14.41 9.10 23.65
CA SER A 658 -14.97 8.72 22.36
C SER A 658 -15.40 9.91 21.49
N THR A 659 -15.85 11.00 22.12
CA THR A 659 -16.55 12.10 21.44
C THR A 659 -15.67 13.33 21.19
N GLU A 660 -14.60 13.51 21.97
CA GLU A 660 -13.84 14.78 22.06
C GLU A 660 -13.33 15.27 20.69
N SER A 661 -12.58 14.44 19.96
CA SER A 661 -11.96 14.85 18.69
C SER A 661 -13.00 15.18 17.61
N HIS A 662 -14.11 14.45 17.58
CA HIS A 662 -15.18 14.68 16.60
C HIS A 662 -15.99 15.93 16.93
N VAL A 663 -16.42 16.09 18.19
CA VAL A 663 -17.15 17.30 18.64
C VAL A 663 -16.30 18.55 18.47
N ALA A 664 -15.01 18.48 18.78
CA ALA A 664 -14.07 19.59 18.54
C ALA A 664 -14.02 19.97 17.05
N LEU A 665 -13.99 18.99 16.14
CA LEU A 665 -14.05 19.23 14.70
C LEU A 665 -15.38 19.88 14.29
N LEU A 666 -16.52 19.37 14.77
CA LEU A 666 -17.85 19.93 14.45
C LEU A 666 -17.98 21.41 14.86
N LYS A 667 -17.37 21.81 15.98
CA LYS A 667 -17.33 23.22 16.45
C LYS A 667 -16.55 24.14 15.52
N THR A 668 -15.63 23.60 14.72
CA THR A 668 -14.93 24.40 13.69
C THR A 668 -15.74 24.56 12.40
N ILE A 669 -16.80 23.75 12.24
CA ILE A 669 -17.58 23.68 11.01
C ILE A 669 -18.84 24.56 11.08
N PHE A 670 -19.56 24.48 12.20
CA PHE A 670 -20.88 25.06 12.39
C PHE A 670 -20.86 26.25 13.36
N ASP A 671 -21.88 27.11 13.24
CA ASP A 671 -22.12 28.18 14.20
C ASP A 671 -22.93 27.65 15.38
N PHE A 672 -22.22 27.15 16.39
CA PHE A 672 -22.83 26.57 17.59
C PHE A 672 -23.68 27.57 18.37
N ASP A 673 -23.32 28.86 18.34
CA ASP A 673 -24.07 29.90 19.05
C ASP A 673 -25.40 30.18 18.33
N ALA A 674 -25.41 30.25 17.01
CA ALA A 674 -26.64 30.41 16.23
C ALA A 674 -27.58 29.21 16.37
N ILE A 675 -27.03 27.99 16.36
CA ILE A 675 -27.81 26.76 16.60
C ILE A 675 -28.41 26.80 18.01
N LYS A 676 -27.61 27.15 19.02
CA LYS A 676 -28.09 27.25 20.40
C LYS A 676 -29.22 28.27 20.54
N ALA A 677 -29.09 29.44 19.91
CA ALA A 677 -30.14 30.46 19.90
C ALA A 677 -31.45 29.98 19.25
N LEU A 678 -31.37 29.16 18.19
CA LEU A 678 -32.55 28.49 17.61
C LEU A 678 -33.20 27.53 18.63
N LEU A 679 -32.39 26.70 19.28
CA LEU A 679 -32.84 25.68 20.24
C LEU A 679 -33.40 26.27 21.55
N GLU A 680 -33.10 27.53 21.84
CA GLU A 680 -33.63 28.27 23.00
C GLU A 680 -34.99 28.94 22.73
N ARG A 681 -35.49 28.93 21.49
CA ARG A 681 -36.81 29.47 21.16
C ARG A 681 -37.93 28.64 21.79
N GLU A 682 -38.93 29.32 22.36
CA GLU A 682 -40.09 28.65 22.98
C GLU A 682 -40.94 27.83 21.98
N ASP A 683 -40.91 28.19 20.69
CA ASP A 683 -41.64 27.51 19.62
C ASP A 683 -40.81 26.47 18.84
N PHE A 684 -39.57 26.20 19.28
CA PHE A 684 -38.71 25.18 18.70
C PHE A 684 -38.50 24.02 19.67
N THR A 685 -38.81 22.81 19.22
CA THR A 685 -38.55 21.58 19.98
C THR A 685 -37.91 20.54 19.08
N MET A 686 -37.06 19.68 19.66
CA MET A 686 -36.39 18.62 18.91
C MET A 686 -36.40 17.27 19.61
N ILE A 687 -36.25 16.22 18.81
CA ILE A 687 -35.96 14.87 19.28
C ILE A 687 -34.90 14.21 18.38
N TYR A 688 -33.93 13.54 18.99
CA TYR A 688 -32.85 12.83 18.30
C TYR A 688 -32.82 11.38 18.75
N ASP A 689 -33.02 10.44 17.82
CA ASP A 689 -33.02 9.00 18.10
C ASP A 689 -31.69 8.36 17.65
N SER A 690 -30.92 7.83 18.60
CA SER A 690 -29.64 7.15 18.25
C SER A 690 -29.81 5.66 17.95
N MET A 691 -31.04 5.14 17.97
CA MET A 691 -31.41 3.75 17.68
C MET A 691 -30.57 2.71 18.47
N HIS A 692 -30.20 3.05 19.71
CA HIS A 692 -29.29 2.27 20.57
C HIS A 692 -27.89 2.03 19.97
N GLY A 693 -27.50 2.82 18.97
CA GLY A 693 -26.18 2.80 18.34
C GLY A 693 -25.19 3.77 18.98
N VAL A 694 -24.02 3.86 18.37
CA VAL A 694 -22.85 4.56 18.92
C VAL A 694 -22.97 6.08 18.96
N ASN A 695 -23.90 6.67 18.19
CA ASN A 695 -24.11 8.11 18.22
C ASN A 695 -24.73 8.61 19.53
N GLY A 696 -25.21 7.72 20.40
CA GLY A 696 -25.77 8.10 21.70
C GLY A 696 -24.89 9.02 22.56
N PRO A 697 -23.67 8.62 22.92
CA PRO A 697 -22.70 9.47 23.61
C PRO A 697 -22.36 10.78 22.87
N PHE A 698 -22.31 10.74 21.53
CA PHE A 698 -22.04 11.92 20.69
C PHE A 698 -23.20 12.91 20.73
N ALA A 699 -24.43 12.42 20.63
CA ALA A 699 -25.65 13.20 20.74
C ALA A 699 -25.77 13.85 22.13
N LYS A 700 -25.43 13.12 23.20
CA LYS A 700 -25.33 13.71 24.54
C LYS A 700 -24.28 14.82 24.59
N SER A 701 -23.07 14.57 24.09
CA SER A 701 -21.99 15.57 24.09
C SER A 701 -22.39 16.84 23.32
N VAL A 702 -23.06 16.70 22.17
CA VAL A 702 -23.46 17.85 21.34
C VAL A 702 -24.72 18.54 21.88
N PHE A 703 -25.82 17.82 22.04
CA PHE A 703 -27.12 18.46 22.34
C PHE A 703 -27.25 18.82 23.81
N VAL A 704 -26.76 17.99 24.73
CA VAL A 704 -26.89 18.23 26.18
C VAL A 704 -25.71 19.04 26.68
N ASP A 705 -24.48 18.56 26.46
CA ASP A 705 -23.30 19.16 27.12
C ASP A 705 -22.88 20.48 26.44
N GLU A 706 -22.91 20.59 25.11
CA GLU A 706 -22.56 21.83 24.38
C GLU A 706 -23.76 22.79 24.21
N PHE A 707 -24.94 22.30 23.80
CA PHE A 707 -26.12 23.16 23.57
C PHE A 707 -27.02 23.37 24.79
N GLY A 708 -26.87 22.59 25.86
CA GLY A 708 -27.66 22.75 27.09
C GLY A 708 -29.11 22.27 26.99
N GLN A 709 -29.45 21.45 26.00
CA GLN A 709 -30.77 20.85 25.88
C GLN A 709 -31.01 19.81 27.00
N PRO A 710 -32.26 19.59 27.44
CA PRO A 710 -32.54 18.54 28.40
C PRO A 710 -32.31 17.16 27.77
N GLU A 711 -31.82 16.19 28.55
CA GLU A 711 -31.56 14.82 28.06
C GLU A 711 -32.81 14.14 27.47
N SER A 712 -34.02 14.61 27.80
CA SER A 712 -35.27 14.15 27.21
C SER A 712 -35.39 14.37 25.69
N VAL A 713 -34.53 15.21 25.08
CA VAL A 713 -34.46 15.32 23.61
C VAL A 713 -33.80 14.09 22.98
N LEU A 714 -33.14 13.24 23.76
CA LEU A 714 -32.40 12.07 23.28
C LEU A 714 -33.20 10.79 23.49
N SER A 715 -33.68 10.19 22.38
CA SER A 715 -34.29 8.87 22.35
C SER A 715 -33.25 7.79 22.07
N ASN A 716 -33.39 6.63 22.73
CA ASN A 716 -32.58 5.44 22.49
C ASN A 716 -31.05 5.71 22.44
N HIS A 717 -30.57 6.66 23.24
CA HIS A 717 -29.19 7.17 23.18
C HIS A 717 -28.18 6.37 24.01
N ILE A 718 -28.60 5.27 24.64
CA ILE A 718 -27.68 4.37 25.35
C ILE A 718 -27.34 3.22 24.39
N PRO A 719 -26.06 3.04 24.01
CA PRO A 719 -25.64 1.94 23.15
C PRO A 719 -26.01 0.58 23.72
N LYS A 720 -26.49 -0.34 22.88
CA LYS A 720 -26.74 -1.74 23.22
C LYS A 720 -26.11 -2.68 22.20
N ASP A 721 -25.64 -3.82 22.67
CA ASP A 721 -24.91 -4.80 21.85
C ASP A 721 -25.79 -5.50 20.79
N ASP A 722 -27.09 -5.54 21.01
CA ASP A 722 -28.12 -6.03 20.09
C ASP A 722 -29.02 -4.93 19.51
N PHE A 723 -28.69 -3.66 19.75
CA PHE A 723 -29.54 -2.51 19.45
C PHE A 723 -30.99 -2.64 19.97
N ASN A 724 -31.18 -3.33 21.10
CA ASN A 724 -32.49 -3.66 21.68
C ASN A 724 -33.35 -4.58 20.79
N GLY A 725 -32.72 -5.45 19.99
CA GLY A 725 -33.37 -6.35 19.05
C GLY A 725 -33.95 -5.65 17.81
N ALA A 726 -33.58 -4.39 17.58
CA ALA A 726 -34.06 -3.58 16.46
C ALA A 726 -33.01 -3.48 15.34
N HIS A 727 -33.47 -3.06 14.16
CA HIS A 727 -32.60 -2.73 13.04
C HIS A 727 -32.22 -1.24 13.16
N ALA A 728 -30.96 -0.93 13.46
CA ALA A 728 -30.47 0.44 13.60
C ALA A 728 -30.27 1.11 12.22
N ASP A 729 -31.34 1.21 11.43
CA ASP A 729 -31.38 1.87 10.11
C ASP A 729 -32.40 3.01 10.12
N PRO A 730 -31.99 4.28 9.96
CA PRO A 730 -32.85 5.42 10.16
C PRO A 730 -33.77 5.63 8.94
N ASN A 731 -34.86 4.87 8.88
CA ASN A 731 -35.89 5.00 7.84
C ASN A 731 -37.30 4.95 8.45
N LEU A 732 -38.33 5.26 7.64
CA LEU A 732 -39.71 5.34 8.10
C LEU A 732 -40.27 4.03 8.68
N THR A 733 -39.67 2.89 8.35
CA THR A 733 -40.09 1.57 8.84
C THR A 733 -39.46 1.23 10.19
N TYR A 734 -38.15 1.41 10.35
CA TYR A 734 -37.44 0.98 11.55
C TYR A 734 -37.38 2.04 12.65
N ALA A 735 -37.29 3.33 12.30
CA ALA A 735 -37.36 4.44 13.26
C ALA A 735 -38.81 4.75 13.67
N LYS A 736 -39.63 3.70 13.88
CA LYS A 736 -41.09 3.77 14.03
C LYS A 736 -41.52 4.71 15.16
N GLU A 737 -40.83 4.69 16.29
CA GLU A 737 -41.18 5.51 17.46
C GLU A 737 -40.94 6.99 17.18
N LEU A 738 -39.79 7.33 16.59
CA LEU A 738 -39.51 8.68 16.13
C LEU A 738 -40.53 9.14 15.07
N VAL A 739 -40.80 8.32 14.06
CA VAL A 739 -41.74 8.63 12.97
C VAL A 739 -43.14 8.91 13.52
N ALA A 740 -43.61 8.07 14.43
CA ALA A 740 -44.88 8.29 15.12
C ALA A 740 -44.85 9.56 15.97
N THR A 741 -43.76 9.83 16.70
CA THR A 741 -43.59 11.06 17.50
C THR A 741 -43.65 12.32 16.63
N MET A 742 -43.12 12.25 15.40
CA MET A 742 -43.18 13.34 14.41
C MET A 742 -44.52 13.42 13.68
N GLY A 743 -45.52 12.62 14.07
CA GLY A 743 -46.87 12.66 13.51
C GLY A 743 -46.97 12.05 12.10
N LEU A 744 -46.16 11.03 11.81
CA LEU A 744 -46.17 10.30 10.55
C LEU A 744 -46.41 8.79 10.76
N ASP A 745 -46.94 8.12 9.73
CA ASP A 745 -46.92 6.65 9.64
C ASP A 745 -45.68 6.16 8.86
N ARG A 746 -45.50 4.83 8.79
CA ARG A 746 -44.40 4.20 8.05
C ARG A 746 -44.39 4.45 6.53
N LYS A 747 -45.45 5.05 5.98
CA LYS A 747 -45.56 5.44 4.57
C LYS A 747 -45.37 6.95 4.38
N GLY A 748 -45.08 7.69 5.45
CA GLY A 748 -44.93 9.15 5.43
C GLY A 748 -46.26 9.90 5.38
N ASN A 749 -47.40 9.26 5.67
CA ASN A 749 -48.68 9.96 5.78
C ASN A 749 -48.80 10.62 7.14
N LYS A 750 -49.42 11.80 7.18
CA LYS A 750 -49.75 12.51 8.42
C LYS A 750 -50.71 11.69 9.27
N ILE A 751 -50.41 11.57 10.57
CA ILE A 751 -51.28 10.95 11.57
C ILE A 751 -51.50 11.91 12.74
N ASP A 752 -52.63 11.74 13.41
CA ASP A 752 -52.92 12.45 14.65
C ASP A 752 -52.13 11.82 15.81
N VAL A 753 -51.54 12.66 16.66
CA VAL A 753 -50.84 12.24 17.87
C VAL A 753 -51.33 13.02 19.08
N SER A 754 -51.24 12.42 20.26
CA SER A 754 -51.60 13.07 21.52
C SER A 754 -50.46 13.98 21.99
N GLY A 755 -50.68 15.29 21.98
CA GLY A 755 -49.71 16.29 22.47
C GLY A 755 -49.02 17.08 21.35
N PRO A 756 -48.09 17.98 21.70
CA PRO A 756 -47.34 18.76 20.72
C PRO A 756 -46.39 17.87 19.91
N ILE A 757 -46.36 18.08 18.60
CA ILE A 757 -45.42 17.42 17.68
C ILE A 757 -44.13 18.23 17.66
N PRO A 758 -42.94 17.61 17.79
CA PRO A 758 -41.69 18.35 17.72
C PRO A 758 -41.49 19.11 16.40
N SER A 759 -40.76 20.22 16.45
CA SER A 759 -40.44 21.05 15.28
C SER A 759 -39.40 20.39 14.38
N PHE A 760 -38.49 19.62 14.97
CA PHE A 760 -37.40 18.91 14.28
C PHE A 760 -37.16 17.52 14.88
N GLY A 761 -37.03 16.50 14.03
CA GLY A 761 -36.72 15.14 14.42
C GLY A 761 -35.56 14.59 13.60
N ALA A 762 -34.67 13.83 14.22
CA ALA A 762 -33.62 13.13 13.48
C ALA A 762 -33.30 11.76 14.08
N ALA A 763 -32.79 10.85 13.25
CA ALA A 763 -32.26 9.56 13.69
C ALA A 763 -30.91 9.26 13.06
N ALA A 764 -30.08 8.46 13.72
CA ALA A 764 -28.82 7.92 13.19
C ALA A 764 -28.84 6.39 13.12
N ASP A 765 -27.97 5.81 12.27
CA ASP A 765 -27.75 4.36 12.21
C ASP A 765 -26.76 3.88 13.27
N GLY A 766 -26.53 2.56 13.30
CA GLY A 766 -25.70 1.89 14.30
C GLY A 766 -24.31 2.51 14.50
N ASP A 767 -23.59 2.85 13.42
CA ASP A 767 -22.25 3.45 13.49
C ASP A 767 -22.20 4.98 13.28
N GLY A 768 -23.35 5.63 13.19
CA GLY A 768 -23.48 7.09 13.13
C GLY A 768 -23.13 7.71 11.78
N ASP A 769 -23.02 6.91 10.72
CA ASP A 769 -22.66 7.37 9.37
C ASP A 769 -23.90 7.74 8.53
N ARG A 770 -25.12 7.48 9.01
CA ARG A 770 -26.38 7.87 8.36
C ARG A 770 -27.25 8.79 9.22
N ASN A 771 -28.17 9.48 8.55
CA ASN A 771 -29.16 10.35 9.17
C ASN A 771 -30.53 10.30 8.48
N MET A 772 -31.60 10.39 9.26
CA MET A 772 -32.94 10.74 8.79
C MET A 772 -33.33 12.10 9.33
N ILE A 773 -33.99 12.93 8.52
CA ILE A 773 -34.44 14.27 8.89
C ILE A 773 -35.97 14.36 8.77
N LEU A 774 -36.62 14.82 9.84
CA LEU A 774 -38.06 15.00 9.94
C LEU A 774 -38.38 16.43 10.41
N GLY A 775 -39.39 17.03 9.80
CA GLY A 775 -40.10 18.18 10.36
C GLY A 775 -41.41 17.75 10.98
N THR A 776 -42.15 18.70 11.55
CA THR A 776 -43.51 18.48 12.05
C THR A 776 -44.40 17.89 10.94
N GLN A 777 -44.80 16.63 11.08
CA GLN A 777 -45.57 15.88 10.07
C GLN A 777 -44.98 15.94 8.65
N PHE A 778 -43.65 15.98 8.54
CA PHE A 778 -42.97 16.12 7.26
C PHE A 778 -41.70 15.27 7.21
N PHE A 779 -41.54 14.51 6.12
CA PHE A 779 -40.33 13.73 5.86
C PHE A 779 -39.49 14.42 4.78
N ALA A 780 -38.29 14.87 5.16
CA ALA A 780 -37.30 15.34 4.20
C ALA A 780 -36.52 14.12 3.68
N THR A 781 -36.77 13.75 2.42
CA THR A 781 -36.09 12.60 1.81
C THR A 781 -34.57 12.81 1.81
N PRO A 782 -33.74 11.76 1.86
CA PRO A 782 -32.29 11.92 1.84
C PRO A 782 -31.78 12.71 0.63
N SER A 783 -32.43 12.52 -0.52
CA SER A 783 -32.09 13.23 -1.77
C SER A 783 -32.44 14.72 -1.70
N ASP A 784 -33.64 15.06 -1.21
CA ASP A 784 -34.03 16.47 -0.99
C ASP A 784 -33.17 17.12 0.09
N SER A 785 -32.85 16.37 1.16
CA SER A 785 -31.97 16.82 2.25
C SER A 785 -30.61 17.25 1.72
N LEU A 786 -29.97 16.42 0.89
CA LEU A 786 -28.72 16.78 0.20
C LEU A 786 -28.88 18.05 -0.63
N ALA A 787 -29.93 18.15 -1.45
CA ALA A 787 -30.16 19.30 -2.32
C ALA A 787 -30.38 20.60 -1.53
N VAL A 788 -31.13 20.54 -0.43
CA VAL A 788 -31.37 21.68 0.46
C VAL A 788 -30.10 22.11 1.18
N ILE A 789 -29.29 21.17 1.68
CA ILE A 789 -28.00 21.50 2.32
C ILE A 789 -27.10 22.21 1.33
N VAL A 790 -26.98 21.71 0.09
CA VAL A 790 -26.14 22.33 -0.96
C VAL A 790 -26.66 23.71 -1.34
N ALA A 791 -27.97 23.88 -1.48
CA ALA A 791 -28.59 25.17 -1.82
C ALA A 791 -28.38 26.24 -0.73
N ASN A 792 -28.19 25.82 0.53
CA ASN A 792 -28.01 26.70 1.68
C ASN A 792 -26.60 26.63 2.29
N ALA A 793 -25.62 26.02 1.61
CA ALA A 793 -24.29 25.76 2.16
C ALA A 793 -23.55 27.02 2.63
N ASN A 794 -23.83 28.17 2.01
CA ASN A 794 -23.25 29.46 2.40
C ASN A 794 -23.71 29.95 3.79
N SER A 795 -24.73 29.34 4.40
CA SER A 795 -25.10 29.62 5.79
C SER A 795 -24.17 28.94 6.82
N ILE A 796 -23.38 27.96 6.40
CA ILE A 796 -22.48 27.20 7.27
C ILE A 796 -21.07 27.85 7.22
N PRO A 797 -20.46 28.19 8.38
CA PRO A 797 -19.17 28.87 8.44
C PRO A 797 -18.04 28.17 7.68
N PHE A 798 -17.98 26.83 7.76
CA PHE A 798 -16.96 26.04 7.05
C PHE A 798 -16.91 26.33 5.55
N PHE A 799 -18.07 26.37 4.89
CA PHE A 799 -18.13 26.56 3.45
C PHE A 799 -17.99 28.04 3.07
N SER A 800 -18.68 28.93 3.78
CA SER A 800 -18.67 30.36 3.48
C SER A 800 -17.29 31.00 3.69
N SER A 801 -16.56 30.63 4.74
CA SER A 801 -15.20 31.13 5.01
C SER A 801 -14.17 30.73 3.95
N GLN A 802 -14.46 29.68 3.17
CA GLN A 802 -13.62 29.18 2.09
C GLN A 802 -14.05 29.67 0.69
N GLY A 803 -15.01 30.60 0.62
CA GLY A 803 -15.52 31.17 -0.62
C GLY A 803 -16.69 30.40 -1.25
N GLY A 804 -17.33 29.49 -0.50
CA GLY A 804 -18.44 28.67 -0.95
C GLY A 804 -18.00 27.29 -1.47
N LEU A 805 -18.98 26.48 -1.86
CA LEU A 805 -18.73 25.15 -2.44
C LEU A 805 -18.06 25.28 -3.82
N LYS A 806 -17.14 24.37 -4.13
CA LYS A 806 -16.57 24.22 -5.47
C LYS A 806 -17.23 23.08 -6.25
N ALA A 807 -17.64 22.03 -5.55
CA ALA A 807 -18.15 20.83 -6.16
C ALA A 807 -19.14 20.10 -5.26
N VAL A 808 -19.95 19.24 -5.87
CA VAL A 808 -20.92 18.38 -5.21
C VAL A 808 -21.01 17.03 -5.92
N ALA A 809 -21.31 15.98 -5.17
CA ALA A 809 -21.53 14.66 -5.75
C ALA A 809 -22.71 13.92 -5.12
N ARG A 810 -23.30 13.01 -5.90
CA ARG A 810 -24.26 12.03 -5.39
C ARG A 810 -23.99 10.66 -5.97
N SER A 811 -24.46 9.62 -5.29
CA SER A 811 -24.52 8.29 -5.89
C SER A 811 -25.52 8.30 -7.07
N MET A 812 -25.29 7.45 -8.05
CA MET A 812 -26.13 7.31 -9.23
C MET A 812 -27.60 7.02 -8.89
N PRO A 813 -27.93 6.15 -7.90
CA PRO A 813 -29.32 5.90 -7.53
C PRO A 813 -30.01 7.07 -6.80
N THR A 814 -29.25 8.00 -6.23
CA THR A 814 -29.81 9.20 -5.58
C THR A 814 -30.54 10.07 -6.58
N SER A 815 -31.69 10.63 -6.17
CA SER A 815 -32.48 11.51 -7.02
C SER A 815 -31.66 12.71 -7.54
N GLY A 816 -32.01 13.19 -8.73
CA GLY A 816 -31.40 14.32 -9.40
C GLY A 816 -31.73 15.69 -8.81
N ALA A 817 -32.34 15.78 -7.62
CA ALA A 817 -32.67 17.06 -6.98
C ALA A 817 -31.44 17.97 -6.82
N VAL A 818 -30.30 17.40 -6.39
CA VAL A 818 -29.06 18.16 -6.21
C VAL A 818 -28.43 18.60 -7.54
N ASP A 819 -28.72 17.90 -8.65
CA ASP A 819 -28.21 18.22 -9.99
C ASP A 819 -28.74 19.60 -10.44
N LEU A 820 -29.99 19.89 -10.09
CA LEU A 820 -30.66 21.15 -10.37
C LEU A 820 -30.01 22.30 -9.60
N VAL A 821 -29.67 22.06 -8.33
CA VAL A 821 -28.96 23.02 -7.48
C VAL A 821 -27.54 23.25 -7.99
N ALA A 822 -26.81 22.18 -8.31
CA ALA A 822 -25.45 22.25 -8.82
C ALA A 822 -25.38 23.07 -10.12
N LYS A 823 -26.37 22.89 -11.00
CA LYS A 823 -26.50 23.67 -12.23
C LYS A 823 -26.78 25.16 -11.96
N ASP A 824 -27.69 25.48 -11.05
CA ASP A 824 -28.03 26.87 -10.68
C ASP A 824 -26.85 27.60 -10.02
N LEU A 825 -26.11 26.90 -9.16
CA LEU A 825 -24.93 27.43 -8.46
C LEU A 825 -23.63 27.32 -9.27
N ASN A 826 -23.67 26.74 -10.47
CA ASN A 826 -22.52 26.52 -11.35
C ASN A 826 -21.35 25.78 -10.64
N LEU A 827 -21.69 24.70 -9.94
CA LEU A 827 -20.74 23.83 -9.25
C LEU A 827 -20.26 22.70 -10.16
N ASP A 828 -19.04 22.22 -9.95
CA ASP A 828 -18.64 20.92 -10.53
C ASP A 828 -19.54 19.82 -9.93
N PHE A 829 -20.13 18.99 -10.77
CA PHE A 829 -21.07 17.95 -10.37
C PHE A 829 -20.57 16.56 -10.75
N PHE A 830 -20.71 15.60 -9.84
CA PHE A 830 -20.33 14.20 -10.07
C PHE A 830 -21.46 13.23 -9.70
N GLU A 831 -21.88 12.43 -10.67
CA GLU A 831 -22.68 11.23 -10.46
C GLU A 831 -21.75 10.02 -10.34
N THR A 832 -21.62 9.44 -9.14
CA THR A 832 -20.70 8.33 -8.86
C THR A 832 -21.44 7.01 -8.67
N PRO A 833 -20.78 5.85 -8.76
CA PRO A 833 -21.38 4.61 -8.28
C PRO A 833 -21.63 4.67 -6.77
N THR A 834 -22.48 3.80 -6.25
CA THR A 834 -22.67 3.65 -4.78
C THR A 834 -21.37 3.18 -4.13
N GLY A 835 -20.97 3.87 -3.06
CA GLY A 835 -19.77 3.57 -2.30
C GLY A 835 -18.93 4.81 -2.03
N TRP A 836 -18.73 5.12 -0.74
CA TRP A 836 -18.07 6.34 -0.29
C TRP A 836 -16.64 6.56 -0.81
N LYS A 837 -15.95 5.48 -1.21
CA LYS A 837 -14.60 5.54 -1.80
C LYS A 837 -14.50 6.46 -3.02
N PHE A 838 -15.55 6.54 -3.86
CA PHE A 838 -15.55 7.43 -5.03
C PHE A 838 -15.59 8.91 -4.63
N PHE A 839 -16.32 9.24 -3.56
CA PHE A 839 -16.28 10.60 -3.00
C PHE A 839 -14.93 10.90 -2.33
N GLY A 840 -14.35 9.91 -1.63
CA GLY A 840 -13.02 10.03 -1.03
C GLY A 840 -11.96 10.43 -2.06
N ASN A 841 -11.96 9.81 -3.24
CA ASN A 841 -11.08 10.19 -4.36
C ASN A 841 -11.26 11.65 -4.78
N LEU A 842 -12.51 12.12 -4.93
CA LEU A 842 -12.81 13.51 -5.28
C LEU A 842 -12.32 14.50 -4.20
N MET A 843 -12.55 14.17 -2.91
CA MET A 843 -12.06 14.96 -1.77
C MET A 843 -10.53 15.01 -1.70
N ASP A 844 -9.85 13.92 -2.10
CA ASP A 844 -8.40 13.79 -2.07
C ASP A 844 -7.71 14.22 -3.38
N SER A 845 -8.47 14.65 -4.39
CA SER A 845 -7.95 14.92 -5.74
C SER A 845 -6.73 15.84 -5.73
N LYS A 846 -6.77 16.95 -4.99
CA LYS A 846 -5.60 17.84 -4.84
C LYS A 846 -4.59 17.34 -3.80
N ALA A 847 -5.06 16.98 -2.61
CA ALA A 847 -4.19 16.71 -1.46
C ALA A 847 -3.32 15.47 -1.63
N VAL A 848 -3.85 14.43 -2.29
CA VAL A 848 -3.17 13.14 -2.49
C VAL A 848 -2.75 12.97 -3.95
N PHE A 849 -3.65 13.25 -4.89
CA PHE A 849 -3.42 12.96 -6.32
C PHE A 849 -2.87 14.13 -7.14
N LYS A 850 -2.69 15.32 -6.52
CA LYS A 850 -2.19 16.54 -7.18
C LYS A 850 -3.03 16.97 -8.40
N GLY A 851 -4.30 16.57 -8.41
CA GLY A 851 -5.32 16.94 -9.40
C GLY A 851 -6.02 18.27 -9.08
N LYS A 852 -7.24 18.42 -9.61
CA LYS A 852 -8.06 19.62 -9.43
C LYS A 852 -8.55 19.72 -7.98
N ASP A 853 -8.64 20.95 -7.47
CA ASP A 853 -9.19 21.21 -6.14
C ASP A 853 -10.71 21.28 -6.18
N TYR A 854 -11.38 20.22 -5.71
CA TYR A 854 -12.84 20.17 -5.59
C TYR A 854 -13.34 20.59 -4.20
N THR A 855 -12.45 20.93 -3.26
CA THR A 855 -12.82 21.30 -1.89
C THR A 855 -13.02 22.81 -1.73
N PRO A 856 -14.04 23.31 -1.01
CA PRO A 856 -15.00 22.55 -0.20
C PRO A 856 -16.05 21.78 -1.00
N PHE A 857 -16.42 20.61 -0.50
CA PHE A 857 -17.16 19.56 -1.23
C PHE A 857 -18.27 18.96 -0.36
N ILE A 858 -19.47 18.76 -0.91
CA ILE A 858 -20.56 18.01 -0.24
C ILE A 858 -20.95 16.81 -1.09
N CYS A 859 -21.28 15.70 -0.44
CA CYS A 859 -21.86 14.55 -1.12
C CYS A 859 -22.93 13.83 -0.30
N GLY A 860 -23.74 13.04 -0.98
CA GLY A 860 -24.76 12.22 -0.33
C GLY A 860 -25.23 11.03 -1.16
N GLU A 861 -25.92 10.12 -0.46
CA GLU A 861 -26.51 8.92 -1.00
C GLU A 861 -27.97 8.80 -0.53
N GLU A 862 -28.82 8.21 -1.37
CA GLU A 862 -30.24 7.95 -1.11
C GLU A 862 -30.46 7.07 0.12
N SER A 863 -29.44 6.30 0.50
CA SER A 863 -29.41 5.45 1.68
C SER A 863 -29.14 6.23 2.96
N PHE A 864 -29.75 7.41 3.11
CA PHE A 864 -29.67 8.24 4.32
C PHE A 864 -28.24 8.71 4.66
N GLY A 865 -27.35 8.76 3.66
CA GLY A 865 -25.94 9.12 3.83
C GLY A 865 -25.68 10.54 3.37
N THR A 866 -25.03 11.37 4.20
CA THR A 866 -24.63 12.73 3.80
C THR A 866 -23.32 13.09 4.50
N GLY A 867 -22.47 13.86 3.83
CA GLY A 867 -21.20 14.31 4.40
C GLY A 867 -20.50 15.37 3.55
N SER A 868 -19.33 15.80 4.01
CA SER A 868 -18.46 16.75 3.33
C SER A 868 -16.99 16.38 3.50
N ASP A 869 -16.09 17.17 2.93
CA ASP A 869 -14.63 16.93 2.94
C ASP A 869 -13.93 17.11 4.30
N HIS A 870 -14.67 17.43 5.37
CA HIS A 870 -14.14 17.52 6.74
C HIS A 870 -13.58 16.18 7.25
N VAL A 871 -14.22 15.08 6.88
CA VAL A 871 -13.77 13.71 7.12
C VAL A 871 -13.75 12.92 5.81
N ARG A 872 -13.50 11.61 5.86
CA ARG A 872 -13.53 10.70 4.70
C ARG A 872 -14.56 9.58 4.88
N GLU A 873 -15.57 9.83 5.70
CA GLU A 873 -16.74 8.99 5.92
C GLU A 873 -18.02 9.83 5.80
N LYS A 874 -19.17 9.16 5.77
CA LYS A 874 -20.45 9.86 5.97
C LYS A 874 -20.54 10.28 7.43
N ASP A 875 -21.33 11.31 7.70
CA ASP A 875 -21.49 11.81 9.07
C ASP A 875 -22.94 12.23 9.33
N GLY A 876 -23.63 11.40 10.11
CA GLY A 876 -25.05 11.62 10.41
C GLY A 876 -25.30 12.81 11.33
N ILE A 877 -24.44 13.03 12.34
CA ILE A 877 -24.62 14.17 13.24
C ILE A 877 -24.21 15.49 12.56
N TRP A 878 -23.23 15.44 11.67
CA TRP A 878 -22.90 16.58 10.81
C TRP A 878 -24.09 17.01 9.95
N ALA A 879 -24.81 16.07 9.35
CA ALA A 879 -25.99 16.40 8.52
C ALA A 879 -27.12 17.03 9.36
N VAL A 880 -27.29 16.58 10.60
CA VAL A 880 -28.26 17.17 11.54
C VAL A 880 -27.84 18.58 11.94
N LEU A 881 -26.56 18.80 12.25
CA LEU A 881 -26.04 20.14 12.55
C LEU A 881 -26.11 21.08 11.35
N ALA A 882 -25.92 20.57 10.12
CA ALA A 882 -26.11 21.34 8.90
C ALA A 882 -27.57 21.83 8.78
N TRP A 883 -28.55 20.96 9.02
CA TRP A 883 -29.96 21.35 9.05
C TRP A 883 -30.28 22.35 10.15
N LEU A 884 -29.79 22.15 11.37
CA LEU A 884 -30.00 23.09 12.47
C LEU A 884 -29.36 24.46 12.19
N ASN A 885 -28.18 24.50 11.58
CA ASN A 885 -27.53 25.75 11.17
C ASN A 885 -28.32 26.47 10.06
N ILE A 886 -28.89 25.73 9.10
CA ILE A 886 -29.78 26.30 8.06
C ILE A 886 -31.06 26.84 8.70
N LEU A 887 -31.68 26.09 9.61
CA LEU A 887 -32.86 26.54 10.35
C LEU A 887 -32.56 27.79 11.18
N ALA A 888 -31.39 27.86 11.83
CA ALA A 888 -30.96 29.04 12.58
C ALA A 888 -30.80 30.26 11.65
N ALA A 889 -30.16 30.08 10.49
CA ALA A 889 -30.01 31.14 9.49
C ALA A 889 -31.34 31.59 8.87
N LYS A 890 -32.33 30.71 8.78
CA LYS A 890 -33.71 31.03 8.33
C LYS A 890 -34.58 31.64 9.43
N ASN A 891 -34.17 31.52 10.70
CA ASN A 891 -34.87 32.03 11.87
C ASN A 891 -34.01 32.98 12.73
N PRO A 892 -33.40 34.05 12.15
CA PRO A 892 -32.50 34.94 12.89
C PRO A 892 -33.21 35.85 13.90
N ASP A 893 -34.54 35.96 13.81
CA ASP A 893 -35.38 36.81 14.66
C ASP A 893 -36.41 35.95 15.38
N ALA A 894 -36.19 35.76 16.69
CA ALA A 894 -37.07 34.97 17.57
C ALA A 894 -38.50 35.51 17.66
N SER A 895 -38.75 36.77 17.30
CA SER A 895 -40.09 37.37 17.34
C SER A 895 -40.98 37.02 16.16
N LYS A 896 -40.41 36.45 15.09
CA LYS A 896 -41.14 36.02 13.90
C LYS A 896 -41.59 34.56 14.02
N PRO A 897 -42.69 34.17 13.35
CA PRO A 897 -43.10 32.77 13.28
C PRO A 897 -41.95 31.88 12.78
N LEU A 898 -41.82 30.70 13.39
CA LEU A 898 -40.82 29.72 13.00
C LEU A 898 -40.98 29.30 11.54
N VAL A 899 -39.91 29.46 10.75
CA VAL A 899 -39.75 28.83 9.44
C VAL A 899 -39.33 27.37 9.67
N THR A 900 -40.17 26.44 9.23
CA THR A 900 -40.02 25.01 9.50
C THR A 900 -39.21 24.28 8.41
N VAL A 901 -38.89 23.00 8.64
CA VAL A 901 -38.31 22.11 7.62
C VAL A 901 -39.22 22.01 6.39
N GLU A 902 -40.54 21.87 6.58
CA GLU A 902 -41.51 21.80 5.47
C GLU A 902 -41.49 23.10 4.65
N ASP A 903 -41.41 24.27 5.29
CA ASP A 903 -41.36 25.57 4.60
C ASP A 903 -40.09 25.69 3.74
N ILE A 904 -38.93 25.31 4.27
CA ILE A 904 -37.65 25.36 3.55
C ILE A 904 -37.66 24.41 2.35
N VAL A 905 -38.18 23.19 2.53
CA VAL A 905 -38.25 22.20 1.45
C VAL A 905 -39.28 22.63 0.38
N LYS A 906 -40.41 23.23 0.76
CA LYS A 906 -41.36 23.80 -0.19
C LYS A 906 -40.83 25.02 -0.92
N GLU A 907 -40.06 25.88 -0.25
CA GLU A 907 -39.31 26.98 -0.89
C GLU A 907 -38.35 26.41 -1.95
N HIS A 908 -37.62 25.35 -1.59
CA HIS A 908 -36.71 24.66 -2.50
C HIS A 908 -37.43 24.09 -3.71
N TRP A 909 -38.53 23.34 -3.51
CA TRP A 909 -39.33 22.80 -4.61
C TRP A 909 -39.93 23.90 -5.49
N GLY A 910 -40.38 25.01 -4.90
CA GLY A 910 -40.89 26.15 -5.65
C GLY A 910 -39.83 26.78 -6.58
N LYS A 911 -38.55 26.72 -6.20
CA LYS A 911 -37.44 27.23 -7.01
C LYS A 911 -36.97 26.23 -8.08
N TYR A 912 -36.78 24.97 -7.72
CA TYR A 912 -36.11 23.98 -8.58
C TYR A 912 -37.04 22.97 -9.24
N GLY A 913 -38.30 22.91 -8.82
CA GLY A 913 -39.17 21.77 -9.05
C GLY A 913 -38.95 20.68 -7.99
N ARG A 914 -39.76 19.62 -8.05
CA ARG A 914 -39.71 18.49 -7.11
C ARG A 914 -39.35 17.21 -7.86
N ASN A 915 -38.40 16.47 -7.30
CA ASN A 915 -38.07 15.13 -7.73
C ASN A 915 -38.80 14.14 -6.80
N TYR A 916 -40.00 13.73 -7.17
CA TYR A 916 -40.70 12.66 -6.47
C TYR A 916 -39.87 11.39 -6.55
N TYR A 917 -39.63 10.76 -5.42
CA TYR A 917 -38.68 9.66 -5.33
C TYR A 917 -39.19 8.56 -4.40
N CYS A 918 -39.00 7.30 -4.79
CA CYS A 918 -39.06 6.17 -3.87
C CYS A 918 -38.09 5.05 -4.29
N ARG A 919 -37.73 4.20 -3.33
CA ARG A 919 -36.96 2.98 -3.55
C ARG A 919 -37.76 1.77 -3.11
N TRP A 920 -37.82 0.77 -3.96
CA TRP A 920 -38.42 -0.54 -3.72
C TRP A 920 -37.33 -1.59 -3.61
N ASP A 921 -37.26 -2.24 -2.45
CA ASP A 921 -36.30 -3.32 -2.20
C ASP A 921 -37.03 -4.67 -2.20
N PHE A 922 -36.58 -5.59 -3.04
CA PHE A 922 -37.04 -6.98 -3.10
C PHE A 922 -35.95 -7.86 -2.50
N GLU A 923 -36.12 -8.22 -1.23
CA GLU A 923 -35.11 -8.93 -0.45
C GLU A 923 -35.31 -10.45 -0.50
N GLY A 924 -34.22 -11.20 -0.39
CA GLY A 924 -34.29 -12.67 -0.34
C GLY A 924 -34.63 -13.32 -1.69
N MET A 925 -34.39 -12.62 -2.80
CA MET A 925 -34.65 -13.14 -4.14
C MET A 925 -33.62 -14.21 -4.53
N ASP A 926 -34.03 -15.15 -5.39
CA ASP A 926 -33.10 -16.12 -5.98
C ASP A 926 -32.01 -15.40 -6.79
N LYS A 927 -30.76 -15.77 -6.54
CA LYS A 927 -29.60 -15.11 -7.19
C LYS A 927 -29.59 -15.36 -8.69
N THR A 928 -30.01 -16.53 -9.15
CA THR A 928 -29.97 -16.87 -10.58
C THR A 928 -31.01 -16.05 -11.34
N GLY A 929 -32.26 -16.03 -10.84
CA GLY A 929 -33.35 -15.25 -11.40
C GLY A 929 -33.04 -13.75 -11.42
N ALA A 930 -32.57 -13.18 -10.31
CA ALA A 930 -32.25 -11.77 -10.22
C ALA A 930 -31.10 -11.35 -11.15
N ASN A 931 -30.08 -12.19 -11.35
CA ASN A 931 -29.03 -11.94 -12.34
C ASN A 931 -29.57 -12.01 -13.77
N ALA A 932 -30.39 -13.01 -14.09
CA ALA A 932 -31.01 -13.15 -15.41
C ALA A 932 -31.90 -11.93 -15.75
N MET A 933 -32.63 -11.39 -14.77
CA MET A 933 -33.41 -10.16 -14.91
C MET A 933 -32.54 -8.98 -15.34
N MET A 934 -31.41 -8.77 -14.65
CA MET A 934 -30.48 -7.69 -14.96
C MET A 934 -29.82 -7.89 -16.33
N ASP A 935 -29.44 -9.12 -16.67
CA ASP A 935 -28.83 -9.44 -17.97
C ASP A 935 -29.80 -9.24 -19.14
N LYS A 936 -31.09 -9.53 -18.92
CA LYS A 936 -32.13 -9.22 -19.90
C LYS A 936 -32.24 -7.72 -20.14
N MET A 937 -32.35 -6.92 -19.07
CA MET A 937 -32.42 -5.47 -19.19
C MET A 937 -31.17 -4.87 -19.87
N ARG A 938 -29.96 -5.39 -19.56
CA ARG A 938 -28.71 -4.98 -20.24
C ARG A 938 -28.76 -5.27 -21.74
N SER A 939 -29.25 -6.45 -22.12
CA SER A 939 -29.35 -6.87 -23.52
C SER A 939 -30.36 -6.02 -24.29
N ASP A 940 -31.44 -5.59 -23.63
CA ASP A 940 -32.48 -4.77 -24.22
C ASP A 940 -32.19 -3.26 -24.21
N ALA A 941 -31.15 -2.80 -23.52
CA ALA A 941 -30.89 -1.38 -23.27
C ALA A 941 -30.87 -0.55 -24.57
N ALA A 942 -30.13 -1.00 -25.58
CA ALA A 942 -30.07 -0.32 -26.88
C ALA A 942 -31.44 -0.23 -27.58
N ALA A 943 -32.27 -1.28 -27.46
CA ALA A 943 -33.60 -1.33 -28.06
C ALA A 943 -34.63 -0.46 -27.32
N ASN A 944 -34.39 -0.15 -26.05
CA ASN A 944 -35.26 0.73 -25.27
C ASN A 944 -34.93 2.21 -25.43
N THR A 945 -33.74 2.57 -25.95
CA THR A 945 -33.40 3.98 -26.21
C THR A 945 -34.29 4.54 -27.32
N GLY A 946 -34.95 5.66 -27.06
CA GLY A 946 -35.94 6.29 -27.95
C GLY A 946 -37.35 5.68 -27.88
N ARG A 947 -37.56 4.62 -27.08
CA ARG A 947 -38.86 3.97 -26.95
C ARG A 947 -39.83 4.83 -26.14
N LYS A 948 -41.07 4.95 -26.61
CA LYS A 948 -42.17 5.53 -25.84
C LYS A 948 -42.77 4.48 -24.90
N VAL A 949 -42.89 4.81 -23.61
CA VAL A 949 -43.44 3.96 -22.54
C VAL A 949 -44.44 4.78 -21.72
N GLY A 950 -45.73 4.45 -21.80
CA GLY A 950 -46.79 5.30 -21.23
C GLY A 950 -46.72 6.72 -21.78
N SER A 951 -46.71 7.70 -20.87
CA SER A 951 -46.53 9.13 -21.14
C SER A 951 -45.07 9.54 -21.36
N TYR A 952 -44.10 8.67 -21.07
CA TYR A 952 -42.67 8.96 -21.11
C TYR A 952 -42.00 8.52 -22.42
N THR A 953 -40.87 9.14 -22.74
CA THR A 953 -39.93 8.68 -23.78
C THR A 953 -38.58 8.43 -23.14
N ILE A 954 -38.04 7.22 -23.30
CA ILE A 954 -36.73 6.84 -22.79
C ILE A 954 -35.67 7.55 -23.65
N SER A 955 -34.99 8.54 -23.10
CA SER A 955 -33.91 9.28 -23.77
C SER A 955 -32.60 8.48 -23.77
N THR A 956 -32.35 7.71 -22.71
CA THR A 956 -31.16 6.86 -22.59
C THR A 956 -31.51 5.61 -21.80
N ALA A 957 -31.10 4.45 -22.32
CA ALA A 957 -31.09 3.21 -21.56
C ALA A 957 -29.68 2.59 -21.61
N ASP A 958 -29.04 2.45 -20.45
CA ASP A 958 -27.66 1.98 -20.34
C ASP A 958 -27.42 1.15 -19.07
N ASP A 959 -26.24 0.53 -18.98
CA ASP A 959 -25.71 -0.01 -17.73
C ASP A 959 -24.59 0.92 -17.26
N PHE A 960 -24.78 1.53 -16.09
CA PHE A 960 -23.96 2.63 -15.62
C PHE A 960 -22.49 2.22 -15.54
N LYS A 961 -21.66 3.00 -16.24
CA LYS A 961 -20.21 2.92 -16.25
C LYS A 961 -19.66 4.23 -15.74
N TYR A 962 -18.74 4.15 -14.79
CA TYR A 962 -18.04 5.30 -14.23
C TYR A 962 -16.54 5.14 -14.48
N THR A 963 -15.91 6.22 -14.94
CA THR A 963 -14.45 6.34 -14.99
C THR A 963 -14.07 7.41 -13.99
N ASP A 964 -13.36 7.02 -12.95
CA ASP A 964 -12.97 7.92 -11.87
C ASP A 964 -12.01 9.00 -12.42
N PRO A 965 -12.34 10.30 -12.26
CA PRO A 965 -11.57 11.38 -12.84
C PRO A 965 -10.25 11.64 -12.12
N VAL A 966 -9.99 10.97 -11.00
CA VAL A 966 -8.83 11.16 -10.14
C VAL A 966 -7.79 10.05 -10.37
N ASP A 967 -8.20 8.78 -10.29
CA ASP A 967 -7.30 7.63 -10.41
C ASP A 967 -7.42 6.87 -11.75
N GLY A 968 -8.39 7.22 -12.61
CA GLY A 968 -8.62 6.59 -13.90
C GLY A 968 -9.24 5.19 -13.84
N SER A 969 -9.59 4.70 -12.65
CA SER A 969 -10.23 3.40 -12.47
C SER A 969 -11.62 3.37 -13.11
N VAL A 970 -12.01 2.19 -13.62
CA VAL A 970 -13.28 2.02 -14.33
C VAL A 970 -14.19 1.06 -13.58
N ALA A 971 -15.31 1.57 -13.07
CA ALA A 971 -16.39 0.76 -12.49
C ALA A 971 -17.46 0.50 -13.55
N GLN A 972 -17.75 -0.78 -13.81
CA GLN A 972 -18.76 -1.21 -14.78
C GLN A 972 -19.89 -1.96 -14.07
N LYS A 973 -21.03 -2.13 -14.76
CA LYS A 973 -22.19 -2.88 -14.28
C LYS A 973 -22.78 -2.34 -12.97
N GLN A 974 -22.78 -1.02 -12.80
CA GLN A 974 -23.15 -0.38 -11.54
C GLN A 974 -24.67 -0.18 -11.39
N GLY A 975 -25.45 -0.46 -12.43
CA GLY A 975 -26.91 -0.45 -12.41
C GLY A 975 -27.48 -0.12 -13.78
N VAL A 976 -28.59 -0.74 -14.14
CA VAL A 976 -29.29 -0.44 -15.41
C VAL A 976 -30.15 0.80 -15.20
N ARG A 977 -30.07 1.78 -16.09
CA ARG A 977 -30.79 3.04 -16.00
C ARG A 977 -31.69 3.21 -17.22
N PHE A 978 -32.89 3.73 -16.97
CA PHE A 978 -33.82 4.20 -17.98
C PHE A 978 -34.11 5.67 -17.67
N LEU A 979 -33.45 6.56 -18.40
CA LEU A 979 -33.56 8.00 -18.26
C LEU A 979 -34.62 8.51 -19.22
N MET A 980 -35.59 9.29 -18.73
CA MET A 980 -36.66 9.86 -19.53
C MET A 980 -36.26 11.24 -20.05
N SER A 981 -36.94 11.72 -21.09
CA SER A 981 -36.65 13.03 -21.72
C SER A 981 -37.01 14.24 -20.87
N ASP A 982 -37.89 14.08 -19.89
CA ASP A 982 -38.37 15.14 -18.97
C ASP A 982 -37.52 15.25 -17.69
N GLY A 983 -36.50 14.39 -17.52
CA GLY A 983 -35.68 14.32 -16.32
C GLY A 983 -36.10 13.22 -15.33
N SER A 984 -37.23 12.54 -15.56
CA SER A 984 -37.68 11.38 -14.79
C SER A 984 -36.78 10.15 -15.06
N ARG A 985 -36.68 9.21 -14.12
CA ARG A 985 -35.73 8.08 -14.20
C ARG A 985 -36.25 6.83 -13.51
N VAL A 986 -35.86 5.67 -14.04
CA VAL A 986 -35.98 4.36 -13.36
C VAL A 986 -34.62 3.67 -13.36
N ILE A 987 -34.18 3.18 -12.21
CA ILE A 987 -32.87 2.56 -12.03
C ILE A 987 -33.04 1.19 -11.36
N PHE A 988 -32.25 0.21 -11.79
CA PHE A 988 -32.22 -1.14 -11.21
C PHE A 988 -30.82 -1.52 -10.77
N ARG A 989 -30.70 -2.08 -9.56
CA ARG A 989 -29.44 -2.57 -9.01
C ARG A 989 -29.61 -3.90 -8.29
N LEU A 990 -28.56 -4.71 -8.31
CA LEU A 990 -28.39 -5.87 -7.45
C LEU A 990 -27.51 -5.48 -6.26
N SER A 991 -28.01 -5.64 -5.04
CA SER A 991 -27.20 -5.45 -3.82
C SER A 991 -26.30 -6.66 -3.58
N GLY A 992 -25.04 -6.39 -3.20
CA GLY A 992 -24.05 -7.42 -2.83
C GLY A 992 -23.96 -7.74 -1.34
N THR A 993 -24.80 -7.14 -0.49
CA THR A 993 -24.65 -7.18 0.99
C THR A 993 -25.52 -8.20 1.71
N ALA A 994 -26.40 -8.94 1.03
CA ALA A 994 -27.31 -9.89 1.68
C ALA A 994 -26.67 -11.29 1.84
N GLY A 995 -26.67 -11.81 3.07
CA GLY A 995 -26.08 -13.12 3.42
C GLY A 995 -26.85 -14.33 2.89
N SER A 996 -28.17 -14.23 2.69
CA SER A 996 -29.06 -15.36 2.39
C SER A 996 -29.73 -15.36 1.00
N GLY A 997 -29.51 -14.33 0.16
CA GLY A 997 -30.15 -14.19 -1.16
C GLY A 997 -29.61 -13.00 -1.96
N ALA A 998 -30.26 -12.65 -3.07
CA ALA A 998 -30.05 -11.37 -3.77
C ALA A 998 -31.10 -10.34 -3.29
N THR A 999 -30.71 -9.06 -3.26
CA THR A 999 -31.68 -7.96 -3.13
C THR A 999 -31.71 -7.17 -4.43
N VAL A 1000 -32.86 -7.13 -5.08
CA VAL A 1000 -33.11 -6.25 -6.23
C VAL A 1000 -33.61 -4.92 -5.70
N ARG A 1001 -32.96 -3.83 -6.10
CA ARG A 1001 -33.35 -2.47 -5.76
C ARG A 1001 -33.84 -1.76 -7.01
N MET A 1002 -35.06 -1.26 -6.95
CA MET A 1002 -35.69 -0.46 -7.98
C MET A 1002 -35.88 0.96 -7.45
N TYR A 1003 -35.28 1.94 -8.12
CA TYR A 1003 -35.36 3.36 -7.76
C TYR A 1003 -36.21 4.06 -8.81
N ILE A 1004 -37.23 4.79 -8.36
CA ILE A 1004 -38.22 5.41 -9.23
C ILE A 1004 -38.24 6.89 -8.91
N GLU A 1005 -38.03 7.71 -9.94
CA GLU A 1005 -37.98 9.16 -9.83
C GLU A 1005 -38.80 9.84 -10.91
N GLN A 1006 -39.68 10.74 -10.51
CA GLN A 1006 -40.39 11.63 -11.43
C GLN A 1006 -40.06 13.08 -11.11
N TYR A 1007 -39.61 13.81 -12.12
CA TYR A 1007 -39.43 15.26 -12.03
C TYR A 1007 -40.74 15.99 -12.35
N GLU A 1008 -41.07 17.01 -11.57
CA GLU A 1008 -42.28 17.81 -11.73
C GLU A 1008 -42.01 19.27 -11.34
N GLN A 1009 -42.50 20.21 -12.15
CA GLN A 1009 -42.25 21.64 -11.97
C GLN A 1009 -43.47 22.41 -11.42
N GLU A 1010 -44.69 21.91 -11.67
CA GLU A 1010 -45.92 22.62 -11.33
C GLU A 1010 -46.68 21.96 -10.18
N LYS A 1011 -46.82 20.63 -10.21
CA LYS A 1011 -47.62 19.88 -9.23
C LYS A 1011 -46.75 19.37 -8.10
N LEU A 1012 -46.39 20.26 -7.18
CA LEU A 1012 -45.37 19.98 -6.15
C LEU A 1012 -45.92 19.32 -4.86
N ASP A 1013 -47.23 19.31 -4.66
CA ASP A 1013 -47.89 18.83 -3.42
C ASP A 1013 -48.63 17.49 -3.57
N MET A 1014 -48.34 16.70 -4.61
CA MET A 1014 -49.00 15.41 -4.80
C MET A 1014 -48.51 14.39 -3.75
N PRO A 1015 -49.35 13.45 -3.31
CA PRO A 1015 -48.88 12.27 -2.60
C PRO A 1015 -47.89 11.51 -3.48
N VAL A 1016 -46.72 11.12 -2.93
CA VAL A 1016 -45.63 10.47 -3.70
C VAL A 1016 -46.12 9.23 -4.45
N ALA A 1017 -46.94 8.39 -3.81
CA ALA A 1017 -47.48 7.19 -4.43
C ALA A 1017 -48.39 7.48 -5.65
N VAL A 1018 -49.07 8.63 -5.65
CA VAL A 1018 -49.92 9.07 -6.78
C VAL A 1018 -49.06 9.63 -7.90
N ALA A 1019 -48.05 10.44 -7.57
CA ALA A 1019 -47.12 10.96 -8.55
C ALA A 1019 -46.43 9.81 -9.30
N LEU A 1020 -45.87 8.83 -8.57
CA LEU A 1020 -45.06 7.77 -9.14
C LEU A 1020 -45.84 6.58 -9.74
N GLU A 1021 -47.19 6.61 -9.75
CA GLU A 1021 -48.00 5.43 -10.10
C GLU A 1021 -47.71 4.91 -11.52
N GLU A 1022 -47.68 5.81 -12.50
CA GLU A 1022 -47.44 5.43 -13.90
C GLU A 1022 -46.01 4.90 -14.08
N LEU A 1023 -45.01 5.61 -13.54
CA LEU A 1023 -43.61 5.24 -13.70
C LEU A 1023 -43.26 3.94 -12.97
N THR A 1024 -43.94 3.65 -11.86
CA THR A 1024 -43.83 2.35 -11.16
C THR A 1024 -44.32 1.20 -12.03
N LYS A 1025 -45.46 1.36 -12.72
CA LYS A 1025 -45.97 0.33 -13.65
C LYS A 1025 -45.00 0.09 -14.80
N ILE A 1026 -44.47 1.18 -15.38
CA ILE A 1026 -43.45 1.11 -16.43
C ILE A 1026 -42.19 0.39 -15.93
N ALA A 1027 -41.73 0.68 -14.71
CA ALA A 1027 -40.57 0.03 -14.12
C ALA A 1027 -40.77 -1.49 -13.97
N LEU A 1028 -41.92 -1.92 -13.47
CA LEU A 1028 -42.27 -3.34 -13.36
C LEU A 1028 -42.32 -4.05 -14.73
N GLU A 1029 -42.85 -3.38 -15.75
CA GLU A 1029 -42.86 -3.89 -17.13
C GLU A 1029 -41.45 -4.01 -17.73
N LEU A 1030 -40.57 -3.04 -17.48
CA LEU A 1030 -39.21 -3.01 -18.02
C LEU A 1030 -38.32 -4.10 -17.43
N CYS A 1031 -38.48 -4.40 -16.13
CA CYS A 1031 -37.67 -5.42 -15.47
C CYS A 1031 -38.28 -6.83 -15.50
N ASP A 1032 -39.61 -6.94 -15.68
CA ASP A 1032 -40.35 -8.22 -15.64
C ASP A 1032 -40.02 -9.04 -14.38
N ILE A 1033 -39.90 -8.35 -13.24
CA ILE A 1033 -39.46 -8.94 -11.97
C ILE A 1033 -40.34 -10.11 -11.52
N LYS A 1034 -41.62 -10.11 -11.89
CA LYS A 1034 -42.54 -11.21 -11.61
C LYS A 1034 -42.08 -12.52 -12.25
N THR A 1035 -41.66 -12.46 -13.50
CA THR A 1035 -41.23 -13.65 -14.25
C THR A 1035 -39.90 -14.17 -13.72
N PHE A 1036 -38.95 -13.26 -13.41
CA PHE A 1036 -37.62 -13.65 -12.97
C PHE A 1036 -37.49 -13.97 -11.48
N CYS A 1037 -38.24 -13.26 -10.63
CA CYS A 1037 -38.12 -13.31 -9.17
C CYS A 1037 -39.42 -13.74 -8.46
N GLY A 1038 -40.52 -13.96 -9.18
CA GLY A 1038 -41.76 -14.53 -8.66
C GLY A 1038 -42.71 -13.55 -7.95
N THR A 1039 -42.34 -12.28 -7.78
CA THR A 1039 -43.16 -11.28 -7.08
C THR A 1039 -42.99 -9.88 -7.65
N GLU A 1040 -44.06 -9.09 -7.61
CA GLU A 1040 -44.05 -7.63 -7.86
C GLU A 1040 -44.23 -6.83 -6.56
N THR A 1041 -44.41 -7.52 -5.42
CA THR A 1041 -44.56 -6.88 -4.12
C THR A 1041 -43.18 -6.71 -3.48
N PRO A 1042 -42.73 -5.47 -3.22
CA PRO A 1042 -41.46 -5.21 -2.55
C PRO A 1042 -41.54 -5.59 -1.06
N THR A 1043 -40.39 -5.93 -0.49
CA THR A 1043 -40.23 -6.16 0.94
C THR A 1043 -40.24 -4.84 1.71
N VAL A 1044 -39.55 -3.83 1.18
CA VAL A 1044 -39.43 -2.48 1.78
C VAL A 1044 -39.68 -1.42 0.72
N ILE A 1045 -40.38 -0.35 1.11
CA ILE A 1045 -40.55 0.87 0.33
C ILE A 1045 -40.00 2.02 1.18
N THR A 1046 -39.10 2.81 0.61
CA THR A 1046 -38.45 3.97 1.25
C THR A 1046 -38.59 5.23 0.43
#